data_AF-A0A9D8IQT0-F1
#
_entry.id   AF-A0A9D8IQT0-F1
#
_cell.length_a   1.000
_cell.length_b   1.000
_cell.length_c   1.000
_cell.angle_alpha   90.00
_cell.angle_beta   90.00
_cell.angle_gamma   90.00
#
_symmetry.space_group_name_H-M   'P 1'
#
loop_
_entity.id
_entity.type
_entity.pdbx_description
1 polymer ?
#
loop_
_entity_poly.entity_id
_entity_poly.type
_entity_poly.pdbx_seq_one_letter_code
_entity_poly.pdbx_strand_id
1 'polypeptide(L)'
;MSSTSAGEDTSRSAFAALLAAAMTFAASSATALAACPPDLDGSGEVDGADLGGLLGQWGDCPGCEADFDGNGVVDGSDLGSLLGAWGACPVEPESPRAMRLAGRALASAPWFEFVRAVNAGSSATIMIDTLLDPELVGAAGDLFVVEARSEAEWVADGTLVDVRGASQPILLVDGGAPANTISIDASALLSAQDGDRFGREYDLVVDLNANGTLDGGDLVDGFGDDPALVVLPNATIAGAHAVTVPPAYAVSGVTAGFTMERLYYPSDIASMTPRPLVVISHGNGHQYTWYDYLGNHLASWGYIVMSHQNNTAAGIEAASTTTLQHTAAIINLQATIAGGAINGKIDDTKIIWIGHSRGGEGVVRAYDRLFDGTYTPPSSAYTKDDIALLISIAPTDFLGKGGSTTGSDPHAKPYFLIYGAADGDVCGCPDNNVADSFNLYERAVGDHWSTYIHGADHNDFNCCGVNDFNGPAGTALGSTEVQKIAKVHMLAAIKSVIDESVGAKELRWRRYASLRPLGVLASAIVRTDEARLATGVTAVLDDFQTQTSTLISSSGGGVAFTVSSLSEGLSNDNNTSFTWLTSDAFNGQVRVGVGDTQRSAVFTWTAPGSIEWSVPAALKDFGAAAALSFRAGQGTRHPNGTAADSTLVVTLVDLDGLESSISTGPLGQGSGRTYQRTGFGTGAGWQNEIQTIRLRLDDFRRHGTPIDLSNIAAVRFEFGEPGESAAGR
;
A
#
# COMPACT_ATOMS: atom_id res chain seq x y z
N MET A 1 -0.21 -59.33 44.07
CA MET A 1 0.41 -60.67 43.97
C MET A 1 1.34 -60.58 42.77
N SER A 2 2.62 -60.22 43.00
CA SER A 2 3.78 -61.13 43.03
C SER A 2 4.13 -61.61 41.62
N SER A 3 5.32 -61.44 41.04
CA SER A 3 6.66 -61.42 41.65
C SER A 3 7.75 -61.15 40.58
N THR A 4 8.76 -60.32 40.95
CA THR A 4 10.24 -60.49 40.81
C THR A 4 10.89 -60.73 39.43
N SER A 5 12.07 -60.21 39.04
CA SER A 5 13.29 -59.68 39.72
C SER A 5 14.07 -58.80 38.72
N ALA A 6 14.63 -57.62 39.00
CA ALA A 6 15.59 -57.16 40.01
C ALA A 6 16.99 -57.81 39.93
N GLY A 7 18.00 -56.97 39.64
CA GLY A 7 19.44 -57.22 39.77
C GLY A 7 20.24 -55.91 39.66
N GLU A 8 20.50 -55.30 40.83
CA GLU A 8 21.69 -54.52 41.30
C GLU A 8 22.38 -53.53 40.34
N ASP A 9 22.47 -52.21 40.54
CA ASP A 9 22.65 -51.27 41.67
C ASP A 9 24.08 -51.07 42.24
N THR A 10 24.43 -49.79 42.35
CA THR A 10 25.49 -49.13 43.16
C THR A 10 26.95 -49.15 42.59
N SER A 11 27.77 -48.09 42.65
CA SER A 11 27.81 -46.91 43.53
C SER A 11 28.83 -45.83 43.06
N ARG A 12 28.67 -44.60 43.59
CA ARG A 12 29.65 -43.50 43.86
C ARG A 12 29.81 -42.42 42.76
N SER A 13 29.28 -41.20 42.85
CA SER A 13 29.24 -40.11 43.87
C SER A 13 30.30 -39.01 43.63
N ALA A 14 29.78 -37.83 43.27
CA ALA A 14 30.18 -36.46 43.61
C ALA A 14 31.64 -35.98 43.45
N PHE A 15 31.85 -34.91 42.66
CA PHE A 15 32.58 -33.70 43.10
C PHE A 15 32.25 -32.49 42.19
N ALA A 16 32.21 -31.31 42.81
CA ALA A 16 31.63 -30.05 42.35
C ALA A 16 32.61 -29.11 41.60
N ALA A 17 32.03 -28.24 40.77
CA ALA A 17 32.24 -26.79 40.60
C ALA A 17 33.65 -26.14 40.46
N LEU A 18 33.67 -25.09 39.62
CA LEU A 18 34.67 -24.03 39.34
C LEU A 18 35.80 -24.34 38.35
N LEU A 19 35.66 -23.82 37.12
CA LEU A 19 36.49 -22.71 36.66
C LEU A 19 35.72 -21.90 35.59
N ALA A 20 35.32 -20.67 35.95
CA ALA A 20 35.03 -19.62 35.00
C ALA A 20 36.37 -18.99 34.61
N ALA A 21 36.67 -18.96 33.31
CA ALA A 21 37.66 -18.05 32.72
C ALA A 21 37.33 -17.86 31.24
N ALA A 22 36.77 -16.68 30.95
CA ALA A 22 36.74 -15.96 29.67
C ALA A 22 37.13 -16.73 28.39
N MET A 23 36.11 -17.06 27.59
CA MET A 23 36.21 -16.88 26.15
C MET A 23 35.23 -15.76 25.78
N THR A 24 35.75 -14.54 25.78
CA THR A 24 35.26 -13.47 24.93
C THR A 24 35.08 -14.03 23.52
N PHE A 25 33.84 -14.30 23.11
CA PHE A 25 33.49 -14.19 21.71
C PHE A 25 33.51 -12.71 21.38
N ALA A 26 34.72 -12.18 21.13
CA ALA A 26 34.84 -11.16 20.13
C ALA A 26 34.46 -11.86 18.83
N ALA A 27 33.21 -11.70 18.38
CA ALA A 27 32.98 -11.69 16.95
C ALA A 27 33.74 -10.45 16.47
N SER A 28 35.04 -10.62 16.22
CA SER A 28 35.75 -9.82 15.25
C SER A 28 34.87 -9.80 14.02
N SER A 29 34.59 -8.62 13.47
CA SER A 29 34.08 -8.47 12.12
C SER A 29 34.94 -9.34 11.22
N ALA A 30 34.45 -10.54 10.92
CA ALA A 30 34.93 -11.32 9.82
C ALA A 30 34.26 -10.64 8.65
N THR A 31 34.97 -9.66 8.07
CA THR A 31 34.75 -9.21 6.70
C THR A 31 34.33 -10.44 5.90
N ALA A 32 33.14 -10.42 5.31
CA ALA A 32 32.73 -11.48 4.42
C ALA A 32 33.68 -11.43 3.21
N LEU A 33 34.78 -12.17 3.30
CA LEU A 33 35.71 -12.35 2.19
C LEU A 33 34.87 -12.87 1.04
N ALA A 34 34.92 -12.17 -0.10
CA ALA A 34 34.40 -12.70 -1.35
C ALA A 34 34.93 -14.14 -1.49
N ALA A 35 34.13 -15.06 -2.02
CA ALA A 35 34.66 -16.37 -2.37
C ALA A 35 35.89 -16.13 -3.27
N CYS A 36 37.07 -16.42 -2.73
CA CYS A 36 38.36 -16.27 -3.39
C CYS A 36 38.88 -17.69 -3.57
N PRO A 37 38.36 -18.47 -4.56
CA PRO A 37 38.64 -19.90 -4.63
C PRO A 37 40.13 -20.25 -4.61
N PRO A 38 41.05 -19.43 -5.17
CA PRO A 38 42.49 -19.69 -5.06
C PRO A 38 43.14 -19.50 -3.69
N ASP A 39 42.44 -18.94 -2.69
CA ASP A 39 42.87 -18.93 -1.27
C ASP A 39 42.44 -20.25 -0.63
N LEU A 40 43.32 -21.24 -0.70
CA LEU A 40 43.10 -22.62 -0.30
C LEU A 40 43.26 -22.82 1.20
N ASP A 41 43.95 -21.91 1.91
CA ASP A 41 44.14 -21.99 3.36
C ASP A 41 43.27 -21.02 4.17
N GLY A 42 42.50 -20.17 3.48
CA GLY A 42 41.52 -19.25 4.05
C GLY A 42 42.15 -18.06 4.77
N SER A 43 43.36 -17.67 4.38
CA SER A 43 44.13 -16.61 5.03
C SER A 43 43.72 -15.20 4.59
N GLY A 44 42.98 -15.07 3.48
CA GLY A 44 42.62 -13.80 2.85
C GLY A 44 43.66 -13.27 1.87
N GLU A 45 44.75 -14.00 1.61
CA GLU A 45 45.77 -13.69 0.60
C GLU A 45 46.08 -14.94 -0.23
N VAL A 46 46.22 -14.80 -1.56
CA VAL A 46 46.70 -15.87 -2.44
C VAL A 46 48.23 -15.77 -2.55
N ASP A 47 48.94 -16.69 -1.90
CA ASP A 47 50.39 -16.66 -1.80
C ASP A 47 51.08 -18.03 -2.03
N GLY A 48 52.31 -18.16 -1.52
CA GLY A 48 53.09 -19.38 -1.65
C GLY A 48 52.51 -20.59 -0.92
N ALA A 49 51.68 -20.38 0.12
CA ALA A 49 50.96 -21.42 0.83
C ALA A 49 49.89 -22.04 -0.06
N ASP A 50 49.10 -21.22 -0.75
CA ASP A 50 48.07 -21.67 -1.70
C ASP A 50 48.66 -22.37 -2.92
N LEU A 51 49.77 -21.82 -3.45
CA LEU A 51 50.50 -22.51 -4.51
C LEU A 51 50.99 -23.88 -4.05
N GLY A 52 51.44 -24.00 -2.80
CA GLY A 52 51.79 -25.28 -2.18
C GLY A 52 50.58 -26.22 -2.07
N GLY A 53 49.41 -25.68 -1.70
CA GLY A 53 48.14 -26.39 -1.65
C GLY A 53 47.71 -26.94 -3.00
N LEU A 54 47.76 -26.12 -4.04
CA LEU A 54 47.42 -26.48 -5.41
C LEU A 54 48.37 -27.56 -5.95
N LEU A 55 49.69 -27.38 -5.80
CA LEU A 55 50.68 -28.37 -6.24
C LEU A 55 50.57 -29.70 -5.47
N GLY A 56 50.09 -29.67 -4.23
CA GLY A 56 49.78 -30.88 -3.44
C GLY A 56 48.61 -31.70 -4.00
N GLN A 57 47.75 -31.07 -4.79
CA GLN A 57 46.55 -31.66 -5.38
C GLN A 57 46.70 -31.93 -6.89
N TRP A 58 47.89 -31.77 -7.46
CA TRP A 58 48.15 -31.85 -8.90
C TRP A 58 47.78 -33.21 -9.52
N GLY A 59 47.02 -33.19 -10.62
CA GLY A 59 46.57 -34.38 -11.36
C GLY A 59 45.08 -34.67 -11.18
N ASP A 60 44.67 -35.91 -11.51
CA ASP A 60 43.27 -36.35 -11.44
C ASP A 60 42.71 -36.21 -10.02
N CYS A 61 41.71 -35.35 -9.85
CA CYS A 61 41.22 -34.95 -8.54
C CYS A 61 39.70 -34.66 -8.56
N PRO A 62 38.83 -35.69 -8.50
CA PRO A 62 37.39 -35.47 -8.55
C PRO A 62 36.87 -34.80 -7.26
N GLY A 63 36.56 -33.50 -7.34
CA GLY A 63 35.97 -32.72 -6.25
C GLY A 63 36.97 -32.05 -5.31
N CYS A 64 38.15 -31.74 -5.80
CA CYS A 64 39.21 -31.08 -5.04
C CYS A 64 39.06 -29.56 -5.05
N GLU A 65 39.45 -28.91 -3.97
CA GLU A 65 39.28 -27.45 -3.81
C GLU A 65 40.18 -26.65 -4.77
N ALA A 66 41.28 -27.24 -5.24
CA ALA A 66 42.19 -26.63 -6.19
C ALA A 66 41.82 -26.80 -7.69
N ASP A 67 40.70 -27.47 -8.00
CA ASP A 67 40.13 -27.58 -9.37
C ASP A 67 39.14 -26.43 -9.58
N PHE A 68 39.66 -25.28 -9.98
CA PHE A 68 38.90 -24.03 -10.05
C PHE A 68 38.00 -23.95 -11.28
N ASP A 69 38.32 -24.69 -12.34
CA ASP A 69 37.50 -24.75 -13.56
C ASP A 69 36.53 -25.94 -13.59
N GLY A 70 36.61 -26.84 -12.59
CA GLY A 70 35.67 -27.92 -12.33
C GLY A 70 35.76 -29.06 -13.33
N ASN A 71 36.90 -29.24 -13.98
CA ASN A 71 37.09 -30.23 -15.03
C ASN A 71 37.45 -31.63 -14.50
N GLY A 72 37.71 -31.76 -13.19
CA GLY A 72 38.07 -32.99 -12.49
C GLY A 72 39.57 -33.28 -12.41
N VAL A 73 40.43 -32.34 -12.83
CA VAL A 73 41.90 -32.45 -12.86
C VAL A 73 42.50 -31.10 -12.45
N VAL A 74 43.45 -31.12 -11.50
CA VAL A 74 44.24 -29.91 -11.17
C VAL A 74 45.45 -29.84 -12.09
N ASP A 75 45.48 -28.87 -13.00
CA ASP A 75 46.55 -28.72 -13.98
C ASP A 75 47.03 -27.27 -14.21
N GLY A 76 47.65 -27.01 -15.37
CA GLY A 76 48.16 -25.68 -15.72
C GLY A 76 47.09 -24.60 -15.82
N SER A 77 45.82 -24.97 -16.04
CA SER A 77 44.65 -24.07 -16.05
C SER A 77 44.41 -23.50 -14.65
N ASP A 78 44.36 -24.37 -13.64
CA ASP A 78 44.15 -23.98 -12.23
C ASP A 78 45.32 -23.20 -11.67
N LEU A 79 46.55 -23.60 -12.03
CA LEU A 79 47.74 -22.83 -11.72
C LEU A 79 47.70 -21.42 -12.34
N GLY A 80 47.18 -21.32 -13.57
CA GLY A 80 46.96 -20.03 -14.23
C GLY A 80 45.96 -19.16 -13.47
N SER A 81 44.87 -19.75 -12.97
CA SER A 81 43.87 -19.07 -12.14
C SER A 81 44.44 -18.60 -10.80
N LEU A 82 45.24 -19.44 -10.12
CA LEU A 82 45.91 -19.06 -8.87
C LEU A 82 46.92 -17.92 -9.07
N LEU A 83 47.80 -18.05 -10.05
CA LEU A 83 48.79 -17.00 -10.35
C LEU A 83 48.14 -15.71 -10.85
N GLY A 84 46.99 -15.80 -11.52
CA GLY A 84 46.18 -14.66 -11.93
C GLY A 84 45.56 -13.91 -10.75
N ALA A 85 45.36 -14.57 -9.62
CA ALA A 85 44.79 -14.04 -8.38
C ALA A 85 45.84 -13.68 -7.30
N TRP A 86 47.14 -13.72 -7.62
CA TRP A 86 48.21 -13.57 -6.63
C TRP A 86 48.14 -12.24 -5.86
N GLY A 87 48.14 -12.31 -4.52
CA GLY A 87 48.02 -11.16 -3.61
C GLY A 87 46.76 -11.20 -2.76
N ALA A 88 46.42 -10.09 -2.11
CA ALA A 88 45.25 -10.00 -1.23
C ALA A 88 43.95 -10.32 -1.98
N CYS A 89 43.10 -11.16 -1.38
CA CYS A 89 41.77 -11.41 -1.92
C CYS A 89 40.96 -10.11 -1.91
N PRO A 90 40.11 -9.87 -2.93
CA PRO A 90 39.18 -8.75 -2.90
C PRO A 90 38.29 -8.88 -1.66
N VAL A 91 38.37 -7.91 -0.76
CA VAL A 91 37.25 -7.64 0.14
C VAL A 91 36.20 -6.98 -0.74
N GLU A 92 35.02 -7.59 -0.88
CA GLU A 92 33.88 -6.80 -1.35
C GLU A 92 33.78 -5.60 -0.39
N PRO A 93 33.72 -4.35 -0.89
CA PRO A 93 33.41 -3.24 0.00
C PRO A 93 32.10 -3.63 0.70
N GLU A 94 32.13 -3.69 2.03
CA GLU A 94 30.94 -4.04 2.80
C GLU A 94 29.82 -3.13 2.32
N SER A 95 28.69 -3.71 1.94
CA SER A 95 27.56 -2.92 1.46
C SER A 95 27.00 -2.11 2.63
N PRO A 96 26.54 -0.87 2.41
CA PRO A 96 25.94 -0.07 3.47
C PRO A 96 24.75 -0.79 4.07
N ARG A 97 24.51 -0.56 5.36
CA ARG A 97 23.43 -1.21 6.08
C ARG A 97 22.09 -0.57 5.75
N ALA A 98 21.31 -1.22 4.90
CA ALA A 98 19.96 -0.78 4.57
C ALA A 98 19.01 -0.89 5.76
N MET A 99 18.39 0.22 6.16
CA MET A 99 17.35 0.25 7.19
C MET A 99 16.38 1.41 7.00
N ARG A 100 15.15 1.27 7.51
CA ARG A 100 14.19 2.37 7.52
C ARG A 100 14.59 3.40 8.57
N LEU A 101 14.57 4.66 8.19
CA LEU A 101 14.93 5.80 9.03
C LEU A 101 13.77 6.80 9.13
N ALA A 102 13.15 7.17 8.01
CA ALA A 102 12.19 8.27 7.96
C ALA A 102 10.85 7.94 8.63
N GLY A 103 10.31 8.88 9.40
CA GLY A 103 8.99 8.72 9.99
C GLY A 103 8.51 9.90 10.80
N ARG A 104 7.56 9.65 11.71
CA ARG A 104 7.04 10.60 12.69
C ARG A 104 7.11 10.04 14.11
N ALA A 105 7.49 10.89 15.06
CA ALA A 105 7.43 10.58 16.48
C ALA A 105 5.96 10.43 16.97
N LEU A 106 5.74 9.48 17.88
CA LEU A 106 4.48 9.23 18.57
C LEU A 106 4.65 9.49 20.07
N ALA A 107 3.59 9.93 20.74
CA ALA A 107 3.63 10.26 22.17
C ALA A 107 3.76 9.04 23.08
N SER A 108 3.49 7.84 22.56
CA SER A 108 3.55 6.57 23.25
C SER A 108 3.94 5.47 22.28
N ALA A 109 4.19 4.28 22.79
CA ALA A 109 4.47 3.08 22.01
C ALA A 109 3.63 2.95 20.73
N PRO A 110 4.23 2.61 19.57
CA PRO A 110 5.64 2.22 19.38
C PRO A 110 6.64 3.42 19.31
N TRP A 111 6.25 4.61 19.79
CA TRP A 111 7.02 5.87 19.85
C TRP A 111 7.43 6.47 18.51
N PHE A 112 7.37 5.70 17.43
CA PHE A 112 7.69 6.14 16.10
C PHE A 112 6.87 5.37 15.08
N GLU A 113 6.31 6.07 14.10
CA GLU A 113 5.70 5.46 12.90
C GLU A 113 6.59 5.79 11.70
N PHE A 114 7.16 4.77 11.09
CA PHE A 114 7.89 4.92 9.84
C PHE A 114 6.92 5.29 8.72
N VAL A 115 7.25 6.35 7.99
CA VAL A 115 6.43 6.82 6.88
C VAL A 115 7.32 7.18 5.70
N ARG A 116 6.80 6.99 4.48
CA ARG A 116 7.54 7.26 3.25
C ARG A 116 7.21 8.61 2.63
N ALA A 117 6.19 9.30 3.13
CA ALA A 117 5.78 10.58 2.58
C ALA A 117 5.41 11.62 3.64
N VAL A 118 5.82 12.86 3.37
CA VAL A 118 5.46 14.07 4.13
C VAL A 118 5.03 15.17 3.16
N ASN A 119 4.20 16.10 3.62
CA ASN A 119 3.86 17.27 2.81
C ASN A 119 5.00 18.29 2.78
N ALA A 120 5.15 18.99 1.66
CA ALA A 120 6.01 20.18 1.56
C ALA A 120 5.81 21.13 2.74
N GLY A 121 6.90 21.65 3.30
CA GLY A 121 6.86 22.52 4.47
C GLY A 121 6.73 21.81 5.83
N SER A 122 6.65 20.48 5.85
CA SER A 122 6.59 19.70 7.10
C SER A 122 8.00 19.38 7.62
N SER A 123 8.14 19.35 8.94
CA SER A 123 9.31 18.73 9.58
C SER A 123 9.25 17.21 9.41
N ALA A 124 10.39 16.61 9.12
CA ALA A 124 10.59 15.16 9.07
C ALA A 124 11.53 14.73 10.19
N THR A 125 11.42 13.48 10.61
CA THR A 125 12.25 12.88 11.67
C THR A 125 12.82 11.56 11.20
N ILE A 126 13.98 11.19 11.75
CA ILE A 126 14.50 9.82 11.69
C ILE A 126 14.43 9.17 13.07
N MET A 127 14.47 7.84 13.08
CA MET A 127 14.66 7.06 14.29
C MET A 127 15.56 5.86 14.03
N ILE A 128 16.50 5.64 14.94
CA ILE A 128 17.35 4.44 15.00
C ILE A 128 17.16 3.81 16.38
N ASP A 129 16.71 2.56 16.44
CA ASP A 129 16.40 1.92 17.71
C ASP A 129 17.62 1.18 18.28
N THR A 130 18.40 1.85 19.14
CA THR A 130 19.61 1.28 19.74
C THR A 130 19.34 0.11 20.69
N LEU A 131 18.07 -0.22 21.02
CA LEU A 131 17.75 -1.47 21.72
C LEU A 131 17.65 -2.66 20.77
N LEU A 132 17.36 -2.42 19.48
CA LEU A 132 17.46 -3.43 18.43
C LEU A 132 18.88 -3.53 17.89
N ASP A 133 19.59 -2.41 17.86
CA ASP A 133 20.94 -2.26 17.31
C ASP A 133 21.93 -1.75 18.40
N PRO A 134 22.19 -2.53 19.46
CA PRO A 134 23.00 -2.10 20.61
C PRO A 134 24.45 -1.78 20.25
N GLU A 135 24.97 -2.32 19.14
CA GLU A 135 26.28 -2.00 18.60
C GLU A 135 26.41 -0.54 18.14
N LEU A 136 25.28 0.15 17.87
CA LEU A 136 25.26 1.55 17.46
C LEU A 136 25.31 2.52 18.65
N VAL A 137 25.21 2.03 19.89
CA VAL A 137 25.27 2.90 21.09
C VAL A 137 26.63 3.60 21.18
N GLY A 138 26.60 4.94 21.23
CA GLY A 138 27.80 5.77 21.26
C GLY A 138 28.39 6.09 19.89
N ALA A 139 27.83 5.54 18.81
CA ALA A 139 28.24 5.90 17.46
C ALA A 139 27.89 7.37 17.18
N ALA A 140 28.83 8.09 16.57
CA ALA A 140 28.68 9.47 16.16
C ALA A 140 28.95 9.54 14.65
N GLY A 141 28.18 10.38 13.96
CA GLY A 141 28.26 10.48 12.51
C GLY A 141 27.47 11.68 11.99
N ASP A 142 27.26 11.69 10.69
CA ASP A 142 26.59 12.78 9.98
C ASP A 142 25.38 12.24 9.22
N LEU A 143 24.19 12.80 9.48
CA LEU A 143 22.99 12.57 8.69
C LEU A 143 23.02 13.42 7.43
N PHE A 144 22.93 12.77 6.29
CA PHE A 144 22.77 13.35 4.96
C PHE A 144 21.33 13.17 4.45
N VAL A 145 20.81 14.21 3.80
CA VAL A 145 19.64 14.13 2.93
C VAL A 145 20.12 14.31 1.50
N VAL A 146 19.89 13.32 0.65
CA VAL A 146 20.39 13.30 -0.73
C VAL A 146 19.22 13.12 -1.69
N GLU A 147 19.34 13.62 -2.92
CA GLU A 147 18.37 13.27 -3.98
C GLU A 147 18.37 11.75 -4.14
N ALA A 148 17.19 11.16 -4.31
CA ALA A 148 17.06 9.71 -4.45
C ALA A 148 17.86 9.20 -5.64
N ARG A 149 18.55 8.08 -5.45
CA ARG A 149 19.33 7.40 -6.49
C ARG A 149 18.95 5.93 -6.54
N SER A 150 18.96 5.37 -7.74
CA SER A 150 18.86 3.93 -7.92
C SER A 150 20.06 3.21 -7.31
N GLU A 151 19.91 1.92 -7.03
CA GLU A 151 21.01 1.08 -6.53
C GLU A 151 22.23 1.14 -7.45
N ALA A 152 22.02 1.10 -8.76
CA ALA A 152 23.08 1.19 -9.76
C ALA A 152 23.83 2.54 -9.72
N GLU A 153 23.12 3.63 -9.43
CA GLU A 153 23.73 4.96 -9.26
C GLU A 153 24.52 5.04 -7.95
N TRP A 154 24.03 4.44 -6.86
CA TRP A 154 24.77 4.34 -5.60
C TRP A 154 26.06 3.53 -5.75
N VAL A 155 26.00 2.39 -6.44
CA VAL A 155 27.17 1.54 -6.72
C VAL A 155 28.17 2.25 -7.64
N ALA A 156 27.69 3.06 -8.58
CA ALA A 156 28.56 3.81 -9.49
C ALA A 156 29.24 5.01 -8.80
N ASP A 157 28.55 5.67 -7.87
CA ASP A 157 29.05 6.84 -7.15
C ASP A 157 28.42 6.97 -5.75
N GLY A 158 29.17 6.56 -4.73
CA GLY A 158 28.78 6.68 -3.32
C GLY A 158 28.90 8.10 -2.74
N THR A 159 29.36 9.10 -3.51
CA THR A 159 29.64 10.44 -2.98
C THR A 159 28.39 11.09 -2.39
N LEU A 160 28.48 11.49 -1.12
CA LEU A 160 27.40 12.14 -0.38
C LEU A 160 27.41 13.66 -0.62
N VAL A 161 26.28 14.18 -1.12
CA VAL A 161 26.05 15.61 -1.33
C VAL A 161 24.72 15.99 -0.71
N ASP A 162 24.78 16.65 0.45
CA ASP A 162 23.56 17.03 1.16
C ASP A 162 22.80 18.14 0.42
N VAL A 163 21.54 17.89 0.08
CA VAL A 163 20.66 18.85 -0.62
C VAL A 163 20.34 20.10 0.20
N ARG A 164 20.55 20.04 1.52
CA ARG A 164 20.38 21.16 2.46
C ARG A 164 21.63 22.05 2.53
N GLY A 165 22.74 21.59 1.93
CA GLY A 165 24.02 22.31 1.83
C GLY A 165 25.06 21.96 2.89
N ALA A 166 24.68 21.26 3.96
CA ALA A 166 25.58 20.70 4.97
C ALA A 166 24.93 19.49 5.65
N SER A 167 25.75 18.51 6.02
CA SER A 167 25.31 17.38 6.84
C SER A 167 24.93 17.82 8.25
N GLN A 168 24.16 16.98 8.93
CA GLN A 168 23.70 17.21 10.30
C GLN A 168 24.39 16.22 11.24
N PRO A 169 25.19 16.66 12.22
CA PRO A 169 25.84 15.75 13.15
C PRO A 169 24.81 15.06 14.04
N ILE A 170 25.01 13.76 14.27
CA ILE A 170 24.20 12.94 15.17
C ILE A 170 25.08 12.17 16.17
N LEU A 171 24.49 11.84 17.31
CA LEU A 171 25.07 10.96 18.31
C LEU A 171 24.01 9.99 18.78
N LEU A 172 24.27 8.70 18.63
CA LEU A 172 23.39 7.65 19.10
C LEU A 172 23.71 7.31 20.56
N VAL A 173 22.67 7.21 21.38
CA VAL A 173 22.77 6.99 22.82
C VAL A 173 22.02 5.74 23.25
N ASP A 174 22.33 5.23 24.43
CA ASP A 174 21.53 4.19 25.05
C ASP A 174 20.11 4.72 25.37
N GLY A 175 19.10 3.86 25.25
CA GLY A 175 17.69 4.21 25.50
C GLY A 175 16.73 4.00 24.34
N GLY A 176 17.16 3.37 23.24
CA GLY A 176 16.30 2.92 22.14
C GLY A 176 15.63 4.03 21.35
N ALA A 177 14.51 3.71 20.70
CA ALA A 177 13.75 4.64 19.86
C ALA A 177 13.42 6.00 20.54
N PRO A 178 12.95 6.07 21.81
CA PRO A 178 12.65 7.36 22.46
C PRO A 178 13.87 8.27 22.65
N ALA A 179 15.06 7.70 22.83
CA ALA A 179 16.29 8.46 23.02
C ALA A 179 16.96 8.87 21.71
N ASN A 180 16.65 8.17 20.61
CA ASN A 180 17.30 8.31 19.30
C ASN A 180 16.32 8.68 18.18
N THR A 181 15.27 9.43 18.53
CA THR A 181 14.40 10.09 17.54
C THR A 181 14.92 11.50 17.28
N ILE A 182 15.38 11.74 16.05
CA ILE A 182 16.12 12.95 15.67
C ILE A 182 15.33 13.71 14.60
N SER A 183 15.15 15.02 14.78
CA SER A 183 14.55 15.86 13.74
C SER A 183 15.55 16.11 12.62
N ILE A 184 15.09 16.01 11.37
CA ILE A 184 15.90 16.33 10.20
C ILE A 184 15.92 17.85 10.05
N ASP A 185 17.07 18.46 10.28
CA ASP A 185 17.24 19.90 10.15
C ASP A 185 16.94 20.35 8.72
N ALA A 186 16.30 21.52 8.59
CA ALA A 186 15.88 22.12 7.32
C ALA A 186 14.98 21.25 6.41
N SER A 187 14.41 20.14 6.90
CA SER A 187 13.56 19.25 6.08
C SER A 187 12.32 19.96 5.52
N ALA A 188 11.80 20.97 6.23
CA ALA A 188 10.67 21.78 5.78
C ALA A 188 11.00 22.64 4.55
N LEU A 189 12.27 22.80 4.20
CA LEU A 189 12.75 23.54 3.03
C LEU A 189 13.03 22.63 1.83
N LEU A 190 12.91 21.30 1.98
CA LEU A 190 13.08 20.36 0.88
C LEU A 190 12.06 20.66 -0.23
N SER A 191 12.54 20.64 -1.47
CA SER A 191 11.67 20.83 -2.63
C SER A 191 10.70 19.66 -2.75
N ALA A 192 9.46 19.96 -3.12
CA ALA A 192 8.43 18.98 -3.42
C ALA A 192 8.12 18.88 -4.92
N GLN A 193 8.64 19.80 -5.73
CA GLN A 193 8.36 19.85 -7.16
C GLN A 193 9.40 19.03 -7.93
N ASP A 194 8.92 18.17 -8.81
CA ASP A 194 9.76 17.36 -9.69
C ASP A 194 9.08 17.06 -11.03
N GLY A 195 8.78 18.13 -11.78
CA GLY A 195 8.09 18.04 -13.07
C GLY A 195 6.71 17.39 -12.95
N ASP A 196 6.53 16.26 -13.63
CA ASP A 196 5.31 15.45 -13.62
C ASP A 196 5.22 14.46 -12.45
N ARG A 197 6.30 14.24 -11.69
CA ARG A 197 6.32 13.25 -10.60
C ARG A 197 5.44 13.67 -9.44
N PHE A 198 4.91 12.70 -8.72
CA PHE A 198 4.04 12.93 -7.57
C PHE A 198 4.86 13.17 -6.29
N GLY A 199 5.59 14.28 -6.28
CA GLY A 199 6.56 14.61 -5.24
C GLY A 199 7.99 14.33 -5.65
N ARG A 200 8.91 14.89 -4.86
CA ARG A 200 10.36 14.71 -5.01
C ARG A 200 10.84 13.69 -4.00
N GLU A 201 11.74 12.82 -4.45
CA GLU A 201 12.20 11.65 -3.72
C GLU A 201 13.61 11.89 -3.17
N TYR A 202 13.85 11.49 -1.93
CA TYR A 202 15.12 11.66 -1.24
C TYR A 202 15.51 10.36 -0.52
N ASP A 203 16.81 10.10 -0.47
CA ASP A 203 17.40 9.06 0.38
C ASP A 203 17.99 9.70 1.64
N LEU A 204 18.12 8.89 2.69
CA LEU A 204 18.69 9.30 3.97
C LEU A 204 19.88 8.41 4.28
N VAL A 205 21.04 9.02 4.49
CA VAL A 205 22.28 8.31 4.82
C VAL A 205 22.80 8.81 6.15
N VAL A 206 23.16 7.91 7.04
CA VAL A 206 23.92 8.22 8.25
C VAL A 206 25.34 7.70 8.04
N ASP A 207 26.24 8.64 7.75
CA ASP A 207 27.66 8.40 7.58
C ASP A 207 28.31 8.28 8.97
N LEU A 208 28.57 7.05 9.42
CA LEU A 208 29.10 6.80 10.78
C LEU A 208 30.64 6.79 10.81
N ASN A 209 31.29 6.65 9.64
CA ASN A 209 32.75 6.63 9.55
C ASN A 209 33.33 8.01 9.16
N ALA A 210 32.46 8.98 8.85
CA ALA A 210 32.75 10.36 8.50
C ALA A 210 33.66 10.52 7.28
N ASN A 211 33.50 9.66 6.27
CA ASN A 211 34.32 9.69 5.06
C ASN A 211 33.62 10.39 3.87
N GLY A 212 32.34 10.77 4.00
CA GLY A 212 31.55 11.45 2.97
C GLY A 212 31.16 10.59 1.76
N THR A 213 31.23 9.27 1.89
CA THR A 213 30.94 8.29 0.83
C THR A 213 30.10 7.16 1.41
N LEU A 214 28.98 6.83 0.78
CA LEU A 214 28.15 5.71 1.18
C LEU A 214 28.91 4.38 1.04
N ASP A 215 29.19 3.71 2.15
CA ASP A 215 29.82 2.38 2.20
C ASP A 215 29.38 1.55 3.44
N GLY A 216 30.03 0.42 3.67
CA GLY A 216 29.68 -0.53 4.74
C GLY A 216 29.76 0.01 6.17
N GLY A 217 30.39 1.17 6.36
CA GLY A 217 30.35 1.88 7.63
C GLY A 217 29.02 2.55 7.93
N ASP A 218 28.11 2.65 6.96
CA ASP A 218 26.99 3.59 7.00
C ASP A 218 25.62 2.91 7.12
N LEU A 219 24.64 3.70 7.55
CA LEU A 219 23.23 3.34 7.52
C LEU A 219 22.54 4.08 6.39
N VAL A 220 21.61 3.43 5.71
CA VAL A 220 20.91 4.05 4.58
C VAL A 220 19.45 3.60 4.50
N ASP A 221 18.55 4.57 4.36
CA ASP A 221 17.18 4.37 3.87
C ASP A 221 17.16 4.88 2.42
N GLY A 222 16.68 4.06 1.48
CA GLY A 222 16.80 4.35 0.05
C GLY A 222 17.92 3.63 -0.69
N PHE A 223 18.58 2.65 -0.07
CA PHE A 223 19.51 1.76 -0.79
C PHE A 223 18.72 0.74 -1.61
N GLY A 224 18.37 1.13 -2.83
CA GLY A 224 17.49 0.42 -3.75
C GLY A 224 16.73 1.39 -4.66
N ASP A 225 15.75 0.90 -5.43
CA ASP A 225 14.89 1.75 -6.27
C ASP A 225 13.79 2.50 -5.48
N ASP A 226 13.85 2.46 -4.14
CA ASP A 226 12.73 2.73 -3.25
C ASP A 226 13.12 3.83 -2.23
N PRO A 227 12.75 5.10 -2.44
CA PRO A 227 13.35 6.25 -1.72
C PRO A 227 13.03 6.27 -0.23
N ALA A 228 13.88 6.84 0.62
CA ALA A 228 13.57 6.99 2.05
C ALA A 228 12.32 7.85 2.30
N LEU A 229 12.26 9.00 1.63
CA LEU A 229 11.27 10.04 1.89
C LEU A 229 10.83 10.71 0.59
N VAL A 230 9.51 10.83 0.41
CA VAL A 230 8.90 11.61 -0.66
C VAL A 230 8.27 12.87 -0.09
N VAL A 231 8.66 14.03 -0.61
CA VAL A 231 8.07 15.33 -0.25
C VAL A 231 6.96 15.65 -1.24
N LEU A 232 5.72 15.57 -0.76
CA LEU A 232 4.51 15.75 -1.57
C LEU A 232 4.19 17.23 -1.81
N PRO A 233 3.88 17.63 -3.05
CA PRO A 233 3.51 19.00 -3.38
C PRO A 233 2.04 19.27 -3.00
N ASN A 234 1.61 20.52 -3.15
CA ASN A 234 0.19 20.82 -3.16
C ASN A 234 -0.44 20.32 -4.48
N ALA A 235 -0.90 19.08 -4.49
CA ALA A 235 -1.53 18.48 -5.66
C ALA A 235 -2.99 18.93 -5.91
N THR A 236 -3.51 19.93 -5.20
CA THR A 236 -4.84 20.50 -5.50
C THR A 236 -4.80 21.53 -6.64
N ILE A 237 -3.61 22.07 -6.92
CA ILE A 237 -3.37 23.04 -8.00
C ILE A 237 -2.92 22.33 -9.30
N ALA A 238 -2.80 23.10 -10.38
CA ALA A 238 -2.28 22.58 -11.64
C ALA A 238 -0.83 22.10 -11.49
N GLY A 239 -0.46 21.07 -12.26
CA GLY A 239 0.90 20.55 -12.36
C GLY A 239 1.82 21.45 -13.19
N ALA A 240 2.94 20.90 -13.65
CA ALA A 240 3.99 21.66 -14.33
C ALA A 240 3.59 22.19 -15.71
N HIS A 241 2.58 21.61 -16.35
CA HIS A 241 2.23 21.90 -17.75
C HIS A 241 1.05 22.87 -17.86
N ALA A 242 1.20 23.88 -18.73
CA ALA A 242 0.05 24.60 -19.26
C ALA A 242 -0.84 23.66 -20.07
N VAL A 243 -2.15 23.92 -20.11
CA VAL A 243 -3.12 23.01 -20.75
C VAL A 243 -3.79 23.68 -21.93
N THR A 244 -3.85 22.94 -23.05
CA THR A 244 -4.63 23.31 -24.22
C THR A 244 -5.97 22.56 -24.21
N VAL A 245 -7.07 23.31 -24.38
CA VAL A 245 -8.43 22.76 -24.48
C VAL A 245 -9.08 23.25 -25.77
N PRO A 246 -9.01 22.47 -26.87
CA PRO A 246 -9.71 22.81 -28.10
C PRO A 246 -11.24 22.85 -27.91
N PRO A 247 -11.99 23.50 -28.83
CA PRO A 247 -13.44 23.33 -28.87
C PRO A 247 -13.83 21.85 -28.95
N ALA A 248 -14.96 21.49 -28.34
CA ALA A 248 -15.50 20.14 -28.44
C ALA A 248 -15.72 19.77 -29.92
N TYR A 249 -15.45 18.53 -30.27
CA TYR A 249 -15.48 18.04 -31.65
C TYR A 249 -16.25 16.71 -31.74
N ALA A 250 -16.76 16.41 -32.92
CA ALA A 250 -17.42 15.14 -33.19
C ALA A 250 -16.43 14.12 -33.76
N VAL A 251 -16.57 12.86 -33.36
CA VAL A 251 -15.81 11.73 -33.90
C VAL A 251 -16.71 10.74 -34.64
N SER A 252 -16.11 9.98 -35.56
CA SER A 252 -16.75 8.88 -36.27
C SER A 252 -16.43 7.53 -35.61
N GLY A 253 -17.17 6.48 -35.97
CA GLY A 253 -16.94 5.12 -35.43
C GLY A 253 -17.56 4.89 -34.05
N VAL A 254 -18.38 5.83 -33.59
CA VAL A 254 -19.08 5.79 -32.29
C VAL A 254 -20.60 5.81 -32.49
N THR A 255 -21.34 5.56 -31.41
CA THR A 255 -22.80 5.50 -31.40
C THR A 255 -23.43 6.80 -31.91
N ALA A 256 -24.34 6.69 -32.88
CA ALA A 256 -25.00 7.83 -33.49
C ALA A 256 -25.74 8.69 -32.43
N GLY A 257 -25.56 10.00 -32.50
CA GLY A 257 -26.13 10.96 -31.53
C GLY A 257 -25.31 11.16 -30.25
N PHE A 258 -24.27 10.35 -30.03
CA PHE A 258 -23.33 10.47 -28.92
C PHE A 258 -21.92 10.53 -29.49
N THR A 259 -21.62 11.60 -30.23
CA THR A 259 -20.38 11.68 -31.03
C THR A 259 -19.39 12.71 -30.51
N MET A 260 -19.74 13.49 -29.49
CA MET A 260 -18.91 14.61 -29.05
C MET A 260 -17.86 14.21 -28.02
N GLU A 261 -16.67 14.77 -28.18
CA GLU A 261 -15.55 14.67 -27.25
C GLU A 261 -15.05 16.06 -26.85
N ARG A 262 -14.43 16.12 -25.67
CA ARG A 262 -13.71 17.27 -25.15
C ARG A 262 -12.31 16.83 -24.71
N LEU A 263 -11.29 17.44 -25.31
CA LEU A 263 -9.90 17.07 -25.16
C LEU A 263 -9.13 18.10 -24.32
N TYR A 264 -8.25 17.61 -23.46
CA TYR A 264 -7.30 18.39 -22.65
C TYR A 264 -5.92 17.73 -22.80
N TYR A 265 -4.89 18.53 -23.08
CA TYR A 265 -3.53 18.01 -23.20
C TYR A 265 -2.49 19.09 -22.83
N PRO A 266 -1.27 18.70 -22.41
CA PRO A 266 -0.16 19.61 -22.20
C PRO A 266 0.09 20.50 -23.42
N SER A 267 0.17 21.82 -23.26
CA SER A 267 0.40 22.74 -24.38
C SER A 267 1.73 22.50 -25.09
N ASP A 268 2.70 21.88 -24.40
CA ASP A 268 4.02 21.47 -24.89
C ASP A 268 4.07 20.00 -25.36
N ILE A 269 2.93 19.34 -25.59
CA ILE A 269 2.84 17.92 -26.02
C ILE A 269 3.72 17.57 -27.22
N ALA A 270 4.00 18.55 -28.11
CA ALA A 270 4.83 18.35 -29.29
C ALA A 270 6.25 17.89 -28.92
N SER A 271 6.82 18.39 -27.83
CA SER A 271 8.15 18.01 -27.32
C SER A 271 8.15 16.82 -26.37
N MET A 272 6.98 16.40 -25.89
CA MET A 272 6.87 15.27 -24.96
C MET A 272 6.92 13.93 -25.69
N THR A 273 7.36 12.89 -24.97
CA THR A 273 7.12 11.49 -25.36
C THR A 273 5.63 11.17 -25.34
N PRO A 274 5.18 10.03 -25.93
CA PRO A 274 3.80 9.57 -25.79
C PRO A 274 3.36 9.55 -24.32
N ARG A 275 2.12 9.97 -24.07
CA ARG A 275 1.56 10.19 -22.73
C ARG A 275 0.36 9.28 -22.49
N PRO A 276 0.17 8.78 -21.25
CA PRO A 276 -0.99 7.96 -20.92
C PRO A 276 -2.30 8.68 -21.22
N LEU A 277 -3.31 7.91 -21.63
CA LEU A 277 -4.64 8.39 -21.98
C LEU A 277 -5.61 8.23 -20.80
N VAL A 278 -6.30 9.30 -20.43
CA VAL A 278 -7.41 9.26 -19.47
C VAL A 278 -8.72 9.51 -20.21
N VAL A 279 -9.70 8.61 -20.06
CA VAL A 279 -11.05 8.74 -20.62
C VAL A 279 -12.05 8.96 -19.50
N ILE A 280 -12.87 10.01 -19.59
CA ILE A 280 -13.88 10.38 -18.60
C ILE A 280 -15.29 10.19 -19.17
N SER A 281 -16.02 9.23 -18.60
CA SER A 281 -17.38 8.84 -18.97
C SER A 281 -18.40 9.39 -17.96
N HIS A 282 -19.21 10.37 -18.37
CA HIS A 282 -20.16 11.03 -17.47
C HIS A 282 -21.36 10.15 -17.08
N GLY A 283 -22.02 10.53 -16.00
CA GLY A 283 -23.26 9.93 -15.48
C GLY A 283 -24.54 10.36 -16.19
N ASN A 284 -25.67 9.79 -15.75
CA ASN A 284 -26.97 10.08 -16.34
C ASN A 284 -27.46 11.49 -15.98
N GLY A 285 -27.91 12.27 -16.96
CA GLY A 285 -28.27 13.68 -16.74
C GLY A 285 -27.06 14.62 -16.61
N HIS A 286 -25.83 14.10 -16.63
CA HIS A 286 -24.61 14.90 -16.62
C HIS A 286 -24.22 15.28 -18.06
N GLN A 287 -23.31 16.25 -18.20
CA GLN A 287 -22.64 16.53 -19.47
C GLN A 287 -21.14 16.24 -19.36
N TYR A 288 -20.56 15.74 -20.45
CA TYR A 288 -19.12 15.50 -20.60
C TYR A 288 -18.26 16.75 -20.36
N THR A 289 -18.82 17.95 -20.56
CA THR A 289 -18.16 19.23 -20.30
C THR A 289 -18.13 19.62 -18.81
N TRP A 290 -18.78 18.86 -17.92
CA TRP A 290 -18.83 19.22 -16.49
C TRP A 290 -17.60 18.79 -15.70
N TYR A 291 -16.69 18.05 -16.35
CA TYR A 291 -15.46 17.51 -15.76
C TYR A 291 -14.22 18.33 -16.17
N ASP A 292 -14.41 19.56 -16.68
CA ASP A 292 -13.32 20.47 -17.05
C ASP A 292 -12.28 20.62 -15.92
N TYR A 293 -12.72 20.70 -14.67
CA TYR A 293 -11.80 20.85 -13.53
C TYR A 293 -10.82 19.67 -13.42
N LEU A 294 -11.28 18.47 -13.73
CA LEU A 294 -10.51 17.23 -13.65
C LEU A 294 -9.68 17.04 -14.92
N GLY A 295 -10.27 17.27 -16.10
CA GLY A 295 -9.58 17.21 -17.38
C GLY A 295 -8.39 18.18 -17.45
N ASN A 296 -8.60 19.44 -17.06
CA ASN A 296 -7.52 20.42 -16.97
C ASN A 296 -6.48 20.03 -15.92
N HIS A 297 -6.91 19.52 -14.77
CA HIS A 297 -5.97 19.14 -13.72
C HIS A 297 -5.06 18.00 -14.19
N LEU A 298 -5.62 16.86 -14.61
CA LEU A 298 -4.80 15.73 -15.05
C LEU A 298 -3.93 16.09 -16.27
N ALA A 299 -4.43 16.86 -17.23
CA ALA A 299 -3.61 17.31 -18.35
C ALA A 299 -2.42 18.18 -17.92
N SER A 300 -2.56 18.99 -16.87
CA SER A 300 -1.44 19.78 -16.31
C SER A 300 -0.36 18.93 -15.62
N TRP A 301 -0.66 17.65 -15.34
CA TRP A 301 0.28 16.64 -14.80
C TRP A 301 0.78 15.67 -15.87
N GLY A 302 0.70 16.08 -17.14
CA GLY A 302 1.31 15.35 -18.24
C GLY A 302 0.45 14.22 -18.83
N TYR A 303 -0.87 14.25 -18.69
CA TYR A 303 -1.78 13.26 -19.29
C TYR A 303 -2.50 13.81 -20.51
N ILE A 304 -2.83 12.96 -21.49
CA ILE A 304 -3.84 13.30 -22.50
C ILE A 304 -5.19 12.87 -21.94
N VAL A 305 -6.14 13.80 -21.82
CA VAL A 305 -7.44 13.53 -21.21
C VAL A 305 -8.55 13.82 -22.21
N MET A 306 -9.51 12.90 -22.28
CA MET A 306 -10.71 13.06 -23.10
C MET A 306 -11.96 12.78 -22.25
N SER A 307 -12.95 13.66 -22.32
CA SER A 307 -14.30 13.36 -21.84
C SER A 307 -15.27 13.31 -23.01
N HIS A 308 -16.18 12.33 -23.03
CA HIS A 308 -17.08 12.09 -24.15
C HIS A 308 -18.55 12.11 -23.76
N GLN A 309 -19.42 12.40 -24.73
CA GLN A 309 -20.85 12.12 -24.60
C GLN A 309 -21.08 10.63 -24.36
N ASN A 310 -21.70 10.31 -23.23
CA ASN A 310 -21.93 8.96 -22.78
C ASN A 310 -23.43 8.62 -22.88
N ASN A 311 -23.75 7.48 -23.49
CA ASN A 311 -25.15 7.08 -23.70
C ASN A 311 -25.68 6.30 -22.48
N THR A 312 -26.03 7.03 -21.42
CA THR A 312 -26.44 6.44 -20.14
C THR A 312 -27.92 6.15 -20.00
N ALA A 313 -28.76 6.79 -20.82
CA ALA A 313 -30.22 6.75 -20.68
C ALA A 313 -30.77 5.35 -20.98
N ALA A 314 -30.24 4.69 -22.00
CA ALA A 314 -30.62 3.33 -22.38
C ALA A 314 -30.09 2.25 -21.39
N GLY A 315 -29.19 2.61 -20.48
CA GLY A 315 -28.62 1.71 -19.47
C GLY A 315 -27.11 1.51 -19.61
N ILE A 316 -26.56 0.64 -18.77
CA ILE A 316 -25.12 0.44 -18.60
C ILE A 316 -24.46 -0.21 -19.83
N GLU A 317 -25.18 -1.05 -20.56
CA GLU A 317 -24.69 -1.62 -21.83
C GLU A 317 -24.41 -0.52 -22.88
N ALA A 318 -25.28 0.50 -22.95
CA ALA A 318 -25.06 1.62 -23.84
C ALA A 318 -23.91 2.53 -23.35
N ALA A 319 -23.82 2.78 -22.04
CA ALA A 319 -22.76 3.57 -21.44
C ALA A 319 -21.37 2.94 -21.63
N SER A 320 -21.26 1.63 -21.41
CA SER A 320 -20.02 0.87 -21.66
C SER A 320 -19.65 0.88 -23.15
N THR A 321 -20.64 0.73 -24.04
CA THR A 321 -20.43 0.77 -25.49
C THR A 321 -19.84 2.11 -25.93
N THR A 322 -20.35 3.25 -25.44
CA THR A 322 -19.79 4.55 -25.79
C THR A 322 -18.39 4.75 -25.22
N THR A 323 -18.11 4.27 -24.00
CA THR A 323 -16.73 4.29 -23.43
C THR A 323 -15.74 3.56 -24.34
N LEU A 324 -16.10 2.35 -24.76
CA LEU A 324 -15.26 1.50 -25.62
C LEU A 324 -15.00 2.15 -26.99
N GLN A 325 -16.07 2.65 -27.62
CA GLN A 325 -16.00 3.25 -28.95
C GLN A 325 -15.24 4.57 -28.96
N HIS A 326 -15.45 5.44 -27.98
CA HIS A 326 -14.74 6.72 -27.89
C HIS A 326 -13.24 6.53 -27.59
N THR A 327 -12.89 5.56 -26.73
CA THR A 327 -11.48 5.17 -26.53
C THR A 327 -10.84 4.75 -27.86
N ALA A 328 -11.53 3.95 -28.67
CA ALA A 328 -11.02 3.56 -29.98
C ALA A 328 -10.94 4.75 -30.96
N ALA A 329 -11.92 5.66 -30.92
CA ALA A 329 -12.00 6.79 -31.82
C ALA A 329 -10.85 7.77 -31.60
N ILE A 330 -10.57 8.16 -30.34
CA ILE A 330 -9.46 9.08 -30.06
C ILE A 330 -8.12 8.49 -30.47
N ILE A 331 -7.87 7.19 -30.26
CA ILE A 331 -6.62 6.51 -30.65
C ILE A 331 -6.48 6.44 -32.18
N ASN A 332 -7.52 6.08 -32.91
CA ASN A 332 -7.44 5.91 -34.37
C ASN A 332 -7.46 7.25 -35.13
N LEU A 333 -8.04 8.31 -34.54
CA LEU A 333 -8.24 9.60 -35.22
C LEU A 333 -7.28 10.70 -34.76
N GLN A 334 -6.22 10.37 -34.00
CA GLN A 334 -5.24 11.34 -33.47
C GLN A 334 -4.69 12.30 -34.54
N ALA A 335 -4.52 11.82 -35.78
CA ALA A 335 -3.99 12.60 -36.90
C ALA A 335 -4.89 13.76 -37.36
N THR A 336 -6.19 13.73 -37.03
CA THR A 336 -7.16 14.77 -37.42
C THR A 336 -7.66 15.58 -36.24
N ILE A 337 -7.70 14.98 -35.05
CA ILE A 337 -8.12 15.64 -33.81
C ILE A 337 -7.16 16.78 -33.47
N ALA A 338 -7.72 17.94 -33.07
CA ALA A 338 -6.95 19.13 -32.71
C ALA A 338 -5.94 19.58 -33.80
N GLY A 339 -6.26 19.36 -35.08
CA GLY A 339 -5.36 19.66 -36.19
C GLY A 339 -4.12 18.76 -36.24
N GLY A 340 -4.19 17.57 -35.65
CA GLY A 340 -3.09 16.60 -35.59
C GLY A 340 -2.11 16.84 -34.44
N ALA A 341 -2.43 17.73 -33.49
CA ALA A 341 -1.52 18.09 -32.39
C ALA A 341 -1.13 16.90 -31.49
N ILE A 342 -2.02 15.90 -31.37
CA ILE A 342 -1.82 14.70 -30.56
C ILE A 342 -1.39 13.48 -31.40
N ASN A 343 -1.08 13.65 -32.69
CA ASN A 343 -0.74 12.53 -33.57
C ASN A 343 0.53 11.79 -33.09
N GLY A 344 0.39 10.53 -32.70
CA GLY A 344 1.49 9.72 -32.17
C GLY A 344 1.94 10.14 -30.77
N LYS A 345 1.08 10.84 -30.02
CA LYS A 345 1.37 11.32 -28.66
C LYS A 345 0.57 10.60 -27.58
N ILE A 346 -0.33 9.71 -27.93
CA ILE A 346 -0.98 8.82 -26.99
C ILE A 346 -0.11 7.58 -26.79
N ASP A 347 0.23 7.28 -25.54
CA ASP A 347 0.67 5.95 -25.12
C ASP A 347 -0.59 5.10 -24.91
N ASP A 348 -0.91 4.30 -25.91
CA ASP A 348 -2.10 3.45 -25.95
C ASP A 348 -1.95 2.17 -25.13
N THR A 349 -0.79 1.94 -24.49
CA THR A 349 -0.56 0.84 -23.54
C THR A 349 -0.90 1.21 -22.09
N LYS A 350 -1.20 2.49 -21.85
CA LYS A 350 -1.48 3.06 -20.52
C LYS A 350 -2.78 3.85 -20.52
N ILE A 351 -3.91 3.15 -20.59
CA ILE A 351 -5.25 3.75 -20.62
C ILE A 351 -5.91 3.69 -19.24
N ILE A 352 -6.42 4.84 -18.80
CA ILE A 352 -7.17 5.00 -17.55
C ILE A 352 -8.61 5.36 -17.89
N TRP A 353 -9.56 4.63 -17.30
CA TRP A 353 -10.98 4.94 -17.44
C TRP A 353 -11.56 5.48 -16.14
N ILE A 354 -12.19 6.65 -16.21
CA ILE A 354 -12.87 7.31 -15.12
C ILE A 354 -14.35 7.40 -15.47
N GLY A 355 -15.22 6.92 -14.60
CA GLY A 355 -16.66 7.01 -14.82
C GLY A 355 -17.40 7.58 -13.61
N HIS A 356 -18.46 8.35 -13.82
CA HIS A 356 -19.31 8.86 -12.73
C HIS A 356 -20.73 8.28 -12.80
N SER A 357 -21.33 7.84 -11.67
CA SER A 357 -22.71 7.36 -11.61
C SER A 357 -22.91 6.15 -12.53
N ARG A 358 -23.89 6.18 -13.44
CA ARG A 358 -24.01 5.17 -14.52
C ARG A 358 -22.77 5.05 -15.41
N GLY A 359 -22.01 6.13 -15.56
CA GLY A 359 -20.71 6.09 -16.24
C GLY A 359 -19.66 5.35 -15.42
N GLY A 360 -19.74 5.42 -14.09
CA GLY A 360 -18.85 4.72 -13.14
C GLY A 360 -19.03 3.21 -13.18
N GLU A 361 -20.27 2.73 -13.31
CA GLU A 361 -20.54 1.33 -13.62
C GLU A 361 -20.19 1.00 -15.09
N GLY A 362 -20.47 1.93 -16.00
CA GLY A 362 -20.22 1.78 -17.43
C GLY A 362 -18.76 1.49 -17.78
N VAL A 363 -17.79 2.10 -17.09
CA VAL A 363 -16.36 1.81 -17.30
C VAL A 363 -15.96 0.43 -16.77
N VAL A 364 -16.57 -0.03 -15.68
CA VAL A 364 -16.35 -1.39 -15.16
C VAL A 364 -16.94 -2.41 -16.12
N ARG A 365 -18.18 -2.21 -16.56
CA ARG A 365 -18.82 -3.06 -17.57
C ARG A 365 -18.06 -3.05 -18.90
N ALA A 366 -17.51 -1.91 -19.31
CA ALA A 366 -16.69 -1.83 -20.52
C ALA A 366 -15.49 -2.78 -20.42
N TYR A 367 -14.80 -2.79 -19.27
CA TYR A 367 -13.65 -3.66 -19.06
C TYR A 367 -14.05 -5.14 -18.99
N ASP A 368 -15.10 -5.44 -18.24
CA ASP A 368 -15.69 -6.78 -18.14
C ASP A 368 -16.01 -7.38 -19.53
N ARG A 369 -16.56 -6.57 -20.44
CA ARG A 369 -16.83 -7.00 -21.82
C ARG A 369 -15.59 -7.32 -22.63
N LEU A 370 -14.47 -6.63 -22.38
CA LEU A 370 -13.18 -6.97 -22.97
C LEU A 370 -12.62 -8.26 -22.39
N PHE A 371 -12.76 -8.44 -21.07
CA PHE A 371 -12.30 -9.62 -20.35
C PHE A 371 -13.02 -10.88 -20.83
N ASP A 372 -14.34 -10.84 -20.95
CA ASP A 372 -15.18 -11.95 -21.42
C ASP A 372 -15.15 -12.14 -22.95
N GLY A 373 -14.55 -11.21 -23.69
CA GLY A 373 -14.53 -11.22 -25.16
C GLY A 373 -15.89 -10.93 -25.82
N THR A 374 -16.86 -10.40 -25.07
CA THR A 374 -18.17 -9.96 -25.61
C THR A 374 -18.09 -8.63 -26.37
N TYR A 375 -16.97 -7.92 -26.22
CA TYR A 375 -16.57 -6.82 -27.09
C TYR A 375 -15.11 -6.97 -27.50
N THR A 376 -14.82 -6.77 -28.78
CA THR A 376 -13.45 -6.72 -29.31
C THR A 376 -13.24 -5.34 -29.94
N PRO A 377 -12.33 -4.51 -29.43
CA PRO A 377 -11.99 -3.24 -30.06
C PRO A 377 -11.45 -3.46 -31.48
N PRO A 378 -11.53 -2.46 -32.37
CA PRO A 378 -10.81 -2.51 -33.64
C PRO A 378 -9.33 -2.82 -33.40
N SER A 379 -8.73 -3.70 -34.20
CA SER A 379 -7.38 -4.25 -33.96
C SER A 379 -6.25 -3.23 -33.94
N SER A 380 -6.49 -2.00 -34.36
CA SER A 380 -5.56 -0.87 -34.35
C SER A 380 -5.71 0.06 -33.14
N ALA A 381 -6.60 -0.27 -32.19
CA ALA A 381 -6.97 0.63 -31.09
C ALA A 381 -6.31 0.26 -29.75
N TYR A 382 -6.79 -0.80 -29.08
CA TYR A 382 -6.31 -1.23 -27.76
C TYR A 382 -6.89 -2.62 -27.44
N THR A 383 -6.39 -3.22 -26.36
CA THR A 383 -6.78 -4.51 -25.81
C THR A 383 -7.15 -4.37 -24.32
N LYS A 384 -7.59 -5.45 -23.68
CA LYS A 384 -7.83 -5.46 -22.22
C LYS A 384 -6.56 -5.20 -21.41
N ASP A 385 -5.38 -5.54 -21.94
CA ASP A 385 -4.12 -5.44 -21.20
C ASP A 385 -3.62 -3.99 -21.14
N ASP A 386 -3.97 -3.20 -22.16
CA ASP A 386 -3.69 -1.76 -22.26
C ASP A 386 -4.50 -0.90 -21.28
N ILE A 387 -5.58 -1.43 -20.71
CA ILE A 387 -6.34 -0.78 -19.64
C ILE A 387 -5.57 -0.96 -18.33
N ALA A 388 -5.01 0.14 -17.83
CA ALA A 388 -4.14 0.14 -16.65
C ALA A 388 -4.92 0.32 -15.33
N LEU A 389 -5.97 1.15 -15.32
CA LEU A 389 -6.71 1.51 -14.11
C LEU A 389 -8.17 1.86 -14.41
N LEU A 390 -9.07 1.36 -13.56
CA LEU A 390 -10.49 1.73 -13.54
C LEU A 390 -10.76 2.62 -12.32
N ILE A 391 -11.42 3.77 -12.54
CA ILE A 391 -11.81 4.70 -11.48
C ILE A 391 -13.32 4.94 -11.57
N SER A 392 -14.04 4.63 -10.50
CA SER A 392 -15.46 4.95 -10.38
C SER A 392 -15.68 6.07 -9.37
N ILE A 393 -16.40 7.11 -9.80
CA ILE A 393 -16.96 8.15 -8.95
C ILE A 393 -18.41 7.77 -8.69
N ALA A 394 -18.78 7.55 -7.42
CA ALA A 394 -20.15 7.23 -7.01
C ALA A 394 -20.93 6.34 -8.00
N PRO A 395 -20.41 5.15 -8.37
CA PRO A 395 -21.01 4.32 -9.40
C PRO A 395 -22.34 3.71 -8.95
N THR A 396 -23.24 3.51 -9.90
CA THR A 396 -24.40 2.63 -9.73
C THR A 396 -24.00 1.15 -9.80
N ASP A 397 -24.94 0.26 -9.50
CA ASP A 397 -24.81 -1.19 -9.71
C ASP A 397 -26.12 -1.79 -10.30
N PHE A 398 -26.53 -1.32 -11.47
CA PHE A 398 -27.73 -1.79 -12.18
C PHE A 398 -27.61 -3.23 -12.67
N LEU A 399 -26.42 -3.64 -13.13
CA LEU A 399 -26.20 -4.97 -13.68
C LEU A 399 -25.92 -6.01 -12.59
N GLY A 400 -25.43 -5.59 -11.42
CA GLY A 400 -25.03 -6.49 -10.35
C GLY A 400 -23.85 -7.38 -10.78
N LYS A 401 -23.61 -8.45 -10.01
CA LYS A 401 -22.58 -9.44 -10.36
C LYS A 401 -22.93 -10.22 -11.63
N GLY A 402 -24.23 -10.34 -11.91
CA GLY A 402 -24.80 -10.66 -13.22
C GLY A 402 -24.16 -11.75 -14.09
N GLY A 403 -23.41 -12.74 -13.58
CA GLY A 403 -22.73 -13.77 -14.40
C GLY A 403 -21.76 -13.21 -15.47
N SER A 404 -20.99 -14.09 -16.13
CA SER A 404 -19.91 -13.70 -17.09
C SER A 404 -20.41 -13.11 -18.43
N THR A 405 -21.63 -12.60 -18.50
CA THR A 405 -22.18 -12.00 -19.73
C THR A 405 -23.04 -10.78 -19.48
N THR A 406 -23.51 -10.57 -18.25
CA THR A 406 -24.50 -9.54 -17.93
C THR A 406 -24.20 -8.77 -16.65
N GLY A 407 -23.06 -9.02 -16.00
CA GLY A 407 -22.63 -8.33 -14.78
C GLY A 407 -21.64 -7.19 -15.02
N SER A 408 -21.28 -6.51 -13.94
CA SER A 408 -20.21 -5.52 -13.89
C SER A 408 -19.16 -5.99 -12.87
N ASP A 409 -17.98 -6.40 -13.36
CA ASP A 409 -16.88 -6.93 -12.55
C ASP A 409 -15.54 -6.24 -12.94
N PRO A 410 -14.81 -5.63 -11.99
CA PRO A 410 -13.47 -5.08 -12.25
C PRO A 410 -12.41 -6.15 -12.52
N HIS A 411 -12.66 -7.41 -12.16
CA HIS A 411 -11.71 -8.53 -12.16
C HIS A 411 -10.43 -8.19 -11.38
N ALA A 412 -9.27 -8.62 -11.91
CA ALA A 412 -7.97 -8.37 -11.32
C ALA A 412 -7.37 -7.00 -11.68
N LYS A 413 -8.11 -6.13 -12.39
CA LYS A 413 -7.58 -4.80 -12.71
C LYS A 413 -7.55 -3.90 -11.50
N PRO A 414 -6.51 -3.05 -11.37
CA PRO A 414 -6.51 -1.99 -10.37
C PRO A 414 -7.81 -1.19 -10.42
N TYR A 415 -8.45 -1.04 -9.27
CA TYR A 415 -9.76 -0.41 -9.14
C TYR A 415 -9.76 0.63 -8.02
N PHE A 416 -10.16 1.86 -8.34
CA PHE A 416 -10.31 2.95 -7.38
C PHE A 416 -11.76 3.43 -7.31
N LEU A 417 -12.35 3.38 -6.12
CA LEU A 417 -13.66 3.96 -5.82
C LEU A 417 -13.52 5.28 -5.08
N ILE A 418 -14.12 6.36 -5.58
CA ILE A 418 -14.29 7.60 -4.82
C ILE A 418 -15.78 7.90 -4.64
N TYR A 419 -16.18 8.16 -3.40
CA TYR A 419 -17.59 8.19 -3.01
C TYR A 419 -17.87 9.29 -1.98
N GLY A 420 -19.04 9.93 -2.08
CA GLY A 420 -19.50 10.96 -1.16
C GLY A 420 -20.43 10.40 -0.09
N ALA A 421 -20.10 10.61 1.18
CA ALA A 421 -20.90 10.07 2.29
C ALA A 421 -22.31 10.66 2.40
N ALA A 422 -22.52 11.83 1.78
CA ALA A 422 -23.79 12.55 1.74
C ALA A 422 -24.47 12.45 0.37
N ASP A 423 -24.06 11.50 -0.46
CA ASP A 423 -24.68 11.24 -1.76
C ASP A 423 -26.18 10.94 -1.57
N GLY A 424 -27.02 11.75 -2.23
CA GLY A 424 -28.47 11.63 -2.21
C GLY A 424 -29.07 10.88 -3.39
N ASP A 425 -28.29 10.61 -4.44
CA ASP A 425 -28.74 9.89 -5.64
C ASP A 425 -28.32 8.41 -5.56
N VAL A 426 -27.01 8.17 -5.49
CA VAL A 426 -26.40 6.85 -5.30
C VAL A 426 -26.12 6.67 -3.82
N CYS A 427 -27.20 6.60 -3.03
CA CYS A 427 -27.14 6.80 -1.59
C CYS A 427 -26.46 5.73 -0.74
N GLY A 428 -26.03 4.58 -1.26
CA GLY A 428 -25.49 3.49 -0.42
C GLY A 428 -26.51 3.09 0.66
N CYS A 429 -27.75 2.84 0.23
CA CYS A 429 -28.94 2.76 1.06
C CYS A 429 -29.48 1.32 1.00
N PRO A 430 -29.80 0.71 2.16
CA PRO A 430 -30.01 -0.74 2.28
C PRO A 430 -31.25 -1.26 1.56
N ASP A 431 -32.15 -0.38 1.13
CA ASP A 431 -33.34 -0.73 0.36
C ASP A 431 -33.15 -0.67 -1.17
N ASN A 432 -31.96 -0.27 -1.64
CA ASN A 432 -31.69 -0.11 -3.06
C ASN A 432 -30.26 -0.52 -3.46
N ASN A 433 -30.11 -1.79 -3.86
CA ASN A 433 -28.84 -2.35 -4.32
C ASN A 433 -28.21 -1.62 -5.52
N VAL A 434 -29.00 -0.94 -6.35
CA VAL A 434 -28.46 -0.17 -7.50
C VAL A 434 -27.69 1.05 -7.02
N ALA A 435 -28.01 1.56 -5.85
CA ALA A 435 -27.38 2.72 -5.24
C ALA A 435 -26.17 2.34 -4.35
N ASP A 436 -25.75 1.06 -4.34
CA ASP A 436 -24.67 0.56 -3.49
C ASP A 436 -23.34 0.50 -4.26
N SER A 437 -22.61 1.61 -4.25
CA SER A 437 -21.33 1.73 -4.97
C SER A 437 -20.25 0.74 -4.52
N PHE A 438 -20.28 0.30 -3.26
CA PHE A 438 -19.29 -0.63 -2.72
C PHE A 438 -19.43 -2.05 -3.26
N ASN A 439 -20.54 -2.41 -3.89
CA ASN A 439 -20.68 -3.72 -4.53
C ASN A 439 -19.60 -3.94 -5.60
N LEU A 440 -19.34 -2.94 -6.45
CA LEU A 440 -18.27 -3.02 -7.45
C LEU A 440 -16.89 -3.08 -6.80
N TYR A 441 -16.69 -2.33 -5.71
CA TYR A 441 -15.45 -2.34 -4.95
C TYR A 441 -15.16 -3.74 -4.38
N GLU A 442 -16.13 -4.39 -3.74
CA GLU A 442 -15.94 -5.72 -3.15
C GLU A 442 -15.84 -6.84 -4.20
N ARG A 443 -16.27 -6.62 -5.45
CA ARG A 443 -16.07 -7.58 -6.55
C ARG A 443 -14.64 -7.58 -7.08
N ALA A 444 -13.90 -6.49 -6.91
CA ALA A 444 -12.53 -6.43 -7.38
C ALA A 444 -11.67 -7.50 -6.69
N VAL A 445 -10.99 -8.33 -7.48
CA VAL A 445 -10.05 -9.34 -6.97
C VAL A 445 -8.59 -8.89 -7.06
N GLY A 446 -8.32 -7.80 -7.79
CA GLY A 446 -7.01 -7.16 -7.89
C GLY A 446 -6.74 -6.18 -6.74
N ASP A 447 -5.67 -5.39 -6.88
CA ASP A 447 -5.40 -4.24 -6.00
C ASP A 447 -6.52 -3.22 -6.11
N HIS A 448 -7.19 -2.91 -5.01
CA HIS A 448 -8.28 -1.94 -5.00
C HIS A 448 -8.29 -1.11 -3.73
N TRP A 449 -8.68 0.15 -3.88
CA TRP A 449 -8.81 1.07 -2.76
C TRP A 449 -9.97 2.02 -2.96
N SER A 450 -10.43 2.63 -1.86
CA SER A 450 -11.52 3.59 -1.88
C SER A 450 -11.18 4.87 -1.14
N THR A 451 -11.87 5.94 -1.49
CA THR A 451 -11.83 7.24 -0.82
C THR A 451 -13.27 7.68 -0.53
N TYR A 452 -13.62 7.72 0.74
CA TYR A 452 -14.95 8.05 1.24
C TYR A 452 -14.92 9.45 1.88
N ILE A 453 -15.64 10.41 1.29
CA ILE A 453 -15.56 11.83 1.66
C ILE A 453 -16.79 12.22 2.46
N HIS A 454 -16.61 12.55 3.75
CA HIS A 454 -17.69 13.04 4.60
C HIS A 454 -18.22 14.38 4.09
N GLY A 455 -19.54 14.52 3.99
CA GLY A 455 -20.15 15.79 3.59
C GLY A 455 -20.16 16.09 2.09
N ALA A 456 -19.62 15.20 1.27
CA ALA A 456 -19.70 15.29 -0.20
C ALA A 456 -21.00 14.66 -0.70
N ASP A 457 -21.69 15.36 -1.61
CA ASP A 457 -22.86 14.86 -2.33
C ASP A 457 -22.49 14.21 -3.68
N HIS A 458 -23.48 13.75 -4.46
CA HIS A 458 -23.23 13.07 -5.74
C HIS A 458 -22.59 14.02 -6.76
N ASN A 459 -23.11 15.24 -6.81
CA ASN A 459 -22.84 16.20 -7.85
C ASN A 459 -21.67 17.14 -7.52
N ASP A 460 -21.17 17.11 -6.30
CA ASP A 460 -19.96 17.78 -5.86
C ASP A 460 -18.72 17.36 -6.67
N PHE A 461 -18.73 16.15 -7.27
CA PHE A 461 -17.69 15.65 -8.17
C PHE A 461 -17.78 16.18 -9.61
N ASN A 462 -18.75 17.04 -9.92
CA ASN A 462 -18.85 17.73 -11.19
C ASN A 462 -19.17 19.23 -10.98
N CYS A 463 -19.16 20.03 -12.05
CA CYS A 463 -19.32 21.47 -11.90
C CYS A 463 -20.76 21.96 -11.63
N CYS A 464 -21.75 21.21 -12.11
CA CYS A 464 -22.99 21.83 -12.58
C CYS A 464 -24.25 21.00 -12.33
N GLY A 465 -24.10 19.81 -11.74
CA GLY A 465 -25.21 18.98 -11.30
C GLY A 465 -26.02 19.65 -10.19
N VAL A 466 -27.20 19.10 -9.95
CA VAL A 466 -28.07 19.59 -8.88
C VAL A 466 -27.46 19.21 -7.52
N ASN A 467 -27.51 20.09 -6.55
CA ASN A 467 -27.14 19.73 -5.18
C ASN A 467 -28.17 18.74 -4.63
N ASP A 468 -27.72 17.52 -4.35
CA ASP A 468 -28.51 16.42 -3.79
C ASP A 468 -28.00 15.99 -2.42
N PHE A 469 -27.32 16.91 -1.72
CA PHE A 469 -26.79 16.68 -0.39
C PHE A 469 -27.82 16.06 0.56
N ASN A 470 -27.50 14.85 1.01
CA ASN A 470 -28.31 14.07 1.94
C ASN A 470 -27.49 13.68 3.18
N GLY A 471 -27.07 14.70 3.92
CA GLY A 471 -26.33 14.56 5.16
C GLY A 471 -26.83 15.47 6.29
N PRO A 472 -26.20 15.44 7.47
CA PRO A 472 -26.55 16.29 8.59
C PRO A 472 -26.37 17.77 8.25
N ALA A 473 -27.28 18.61 8.74
CA ALA A 473 -27.21 20.05 8.52
C ALA A 473 -25.85 20.62 8.98
N GLY A 474 -25.23 21.45 8.13
CA GLY A 474 -23.95 22.10 8.40
C GLY A 474 -22.70 21.25 8.14
N THR A 475 -22.85 20.05 7.58
CA THR A 475 -21.70 19.16 7.26
C THR A 475 -21.35 19.11 5.77
N ALA A 476 -22.13 19.77 4.91
CA ALA A 476 -21.86 19.85 3.47
C ALA A 476 -20.49 20.49 3.19
N LEU A 477 -19.66 19.82 2.39
CA LEU A 477 -18.36 20.36 1.92
C LEU A 477 -18.52 21.22 0.68
N GLY A 478 -19.38 20.78 -0.25
CA GLY A 478 -19.62 21.43 -1.53
C GLY A 478 -18.51 21.19 -2.56
N SER A 479 -18.89 21.35 -3.83
CA SER A 479 -18.08 21.00 -5.00
C SER A 479 -16.67 21.60 -5.00
N THR A 480 -16.49 22.83 -4.54
CA THR A 480 -15.17 23.47 -4.52
C THR A 480 -14.16 22.68 -3.68
N GLU A 481 -14.59 22.15 -2.54
CA GLU A 481 -13.70 21.42 -1.65
C GLU A 481 -13.58 19.94 -2.04
N VAL A 482 -14.70 19.32 -2.39
CA VAL A 482 -14.73 17.93 -2.87
C VAL A 482 -13.87 17.76 -4.11
N GLN A 483 -13.89 18.71 -5.05
CA GLN A 483 -13.05 18.65 -6.25
C GLN A 483 -11.56 18.77 -5.95
N LYS A 484 -11.14 19.46 -4.87
CA LYS A 484 -9.72 19.45 -4.46
C LYS A 484 -9.30 18.06 -3.98
N ILE A 485 -10.14 17.42 -3.16
CA ILE A 485 -9.90 16.06 -2.68
C ILE A 485 -9.89 15.09 -3.87
N ALA A 486 -10.87 15.18 -4.77
CA ALA A 486 -10.97 14.34 -5.95
C ALA A 486 -9.73 14.48 -6.86
N LYS A 487 -9.27 15.71 -7.13
CA LYS A 487 -8.04 15.96 -7.91
C LYS A 487 -6.84 15.20 -7.34
N VAL A 488 -6.58 15.38 -6.05
CA VAL A 488 -5.41 14.76 -5.40
C VAL A 488 -5.52 13.24 -5.40
N HIS A 489 -6.64 12.69 -4.95
CA HIS A 489 -6.78 11.24 -4.80
C HIS A 489 -6.88 10.52 -6.15
N MET A 490 -7.47 11.12 -7.18
CA MET A 490 -7.45 10.55 -8.54
C MET A 490 -6.06 10.62 -9.16
N LEU A 491 -5.36 11.74 -9.02
CA LEU A 491 -3.98 11.85 -9.49
C LEU A 491 -3.09 10.84 -8.77
N ALA A 492 -3.19 10.73 -7.44
CA ALA A 492 -2.47 9.74 -6.67
C ALA A 492 -2.80 8.31 -7.11
N ALA A 493 -4.08 7.99 -7.33
CA ALA A 493 -4.50 6.70 -7.86
C ALA A 493 -3.82 6.36 -9.20
N ILE A 494 -3.79 7.31 -10.14
CA ILE A 494 -3.12 7.14 -11.44
C ILE A 494 -1.60 7.01 -11.25
N LYS A 495 -0.97 7.92 -10.50
CA LYS A 495 0.49 7.97 -10.30
C LYS A 495 1.04 6.72 -9.61
N SER A 496 0.27 6.16 -8.68
CA SER A 496 0.66 4.95 -7.96
C SER A 496 0.56 3.67 -8.80
N VAL A 497 -0.22 3.66 -9.90
CA VAL A 497 -0.30 2.54 -10.85
C VAL A 497 0.65 2.75 -12.04
N ILE A 498 0.68 3.96 -12.61
CA ILE A 498 1.37 4.23 -13.87
C ILE A 498 2.87 4.50 -13.69
N ASP A 499 3.21 5.22 -12.61
CA ASP A 499 4.57 5.63 -12.29
C ASP A 499 5.10 4.87 -11.06
N GLU A 500 4.28 3.98 -10.47
CA GLU A 500 4.56 3.26 -9.24
C GLU A 500 4.99 4.13 -8.04
N SER A 501 4.65 5.41 -8.07
CA SER A 501 5.11 6.42 -7.10
C SER A 501 4.82 6.01 -5.65
N VAL A 502 5.88 5.96 -4.84
CA VAL A 502 5.82 5.64 -3.41
C VAL A 502 4.95 6.66 -2.66
N GLY A 503 5.16 7.95 -2.91
CA GLY A 503 4.38 9.02 -2.28
C GLY A 503 2.89 8.96 -2.62
N ALA A 504 2.54 8.55 -3.84
CA ALA A 504 1.15 8.35 -4.24
C ALA A 504 0.51 7.12 -3.57
N LYS A 505 1.28 6.03 -3.41
CA LYS A 505 0.83 4.80 -2.71
C LYS A 505 0.52 5.06 -1.23
N GLU A 506 1.25 5.96 -0.57
CA GLU A 506 0.96 6.37 0.82
C GLU A 506 -0.47 6.91 0.99
N LEU A 507 -0.98 7.69 0.03
CA LEU A 507 -2.33 8.27 0.10
C LEU A 507 -3.47 7.24 -0.06
N ARG A 508 -3.17 5.98 -0.40
CA ARG A 508 -4.16 4.91 -0.51
C ARG A 508 -4.55 4.30 0.84
N TRP A 509 -3.67 4.38 1.83
CA TRP A 509 -3.85 3.68 3.11
C TRP A 509 -3.50 4.54 4.33
N ARG A 510 -2.60 5.52 4.22
CA ARG A 510 -2.25 6.42 5.34
C ARG A 510 -3.50 7.13 5.83
N ARG A 511 -3.63 7.21 7.15
CA ARG A 511 -4.70 7.98 7.79
C ARG A 511 -4.68 9.41 7.28
N TYR A 512 -5.83 9.89 6.83
CA TYR A 512 -5.99 11.24 6.31
C TYR A 512 -5.55 12.34 7.28
N ALA A 513 -5.74 12.14 8.59
CA ALA A 513 -5.24 13.08 9.61
C ALA A 513 -3.70 13.12 9.71
N SER A 514 -3.03 12.03 9.32
CA SER A 514 -1.57 11.89 9.31
C SER A 514 -0.95 12.43 8.01
N LEU A 515 -1.62 12.22 6.87
CA LEU A 515 -1.18 12.71 5.56
C LEU A 515 -2.31 13.41 4.80
N ARG A 516 -2.78 14.55 5.35
CA ARG A 516 -3.79 15.36 4.66
C ARG A 516 -3.16 16.08 3.48
N PRO A 517 -3.69 15.98 2.25
CA PRO A 517 -3.21 16.79 1.14
C PRO A 517 -3.21 18.29 1.45
N LEU A 518 -2.16 18.98 1.02
CA LEU A 518 -2.10 20.45 1.11
C LEU A 518 -3.25 21.10 0.33
N GLY A 519 -3.69 22.28 0.75
CA GLY A 519 -4.77 23.03 0.08
C GLY A 519 -6.19 22.56 0.39
N VAL A 520 -6.34 21.42 1.08
CA VAL A 520 -7.63 20.90 1.55
C VAL A 520 -7.96 21.41 2.96
N LEU A 521 -9.24 21.67 3.23
CA LEU A 521 -9.76 22.12 4.51
C LEU A 521 -9.38 21.17 5.63
N ALA A 522 -8.95 21.74 6.75
CA ALA A 522 -8.57 20.96 7.92
C ALA A 522 -9.73 20.21 8.57
N SER A 523 -10.96 20.69 8.37
CA SER A 523 -12.19 20.07 8.86
C SER A 523 -12.72 18.96 7.95
N ALA A 524 -12.20 18.81 6.72
CA ALA A 524 -12.60 17.73 5.84
C ALA A 524 -12.18 16.38 6.44
N ILE A 525 -13.06 15.40 6.37
CA ILE A 525 -12.81 14.04 6.83
C ILE A 525 -12.91 13.13 5.61
N VAL A 526 -11.82 12.41 5.36
CA VAL A 526 -11.71 11.44 4.27
C VAL A 526 -11.27 10.12 4.87
N ARG A 527 -11.93 9.03 4.47
CA ARG A 527 -11.54 7.67 4.83
C ARG A 527 -11.00 6.95 3.62
N THR A 528 -10.01 6.10 3.87
CA THR A 528 -9.38 5.27 2.85
C THR A 528 -9.43 3.81 3.29
N ASP A 529 -9.85 2.95 2.37
CA ASP A 529 -9.85 1.49 2.50
C ASP A 529 -8.93 0.99 1.37
N GLU A 530 -7.88 0.25 1.69
CA GLU A 530 -7.00 -0.41 0.73
C GLU A 530 -7.05 -1.92 0.96
N ALA A 531 -7.50 -2.65 -0.05
CA ALA A 531 -7.55 -4.09 -0.05
C ALA A 531 -6.58 -4.64 -1.09
N ARG A 532 -5.54 -5.32 -0.60
CA ARG A 532 -4.58 -6.05 -1.43
C ARG A 532 -4.92 -7.53 -1.35
N LEU A 533 -5.39 -8.11 -2.46
CA LEU A 533 -5.84 -9.51 -2.50
C LEU A 533 -4.95 -10.41 -3.39
N ALA A 534 -3.95 -9.86 -4.09
CA ALA A 534 -3.09 -10.62 -4.99
C ALA A 534 -1.62 -10.22 -4.92
N THR A 535 -1.29 -8.95 -5.21
CA THR A 535 0.09 -8.45 -5.23
C THR A 535 0.54 -7.95 -3.86
N GLY A 536 1.72 -8.39 -3.42
CA GLY A 536 2.33 -7.93 -2.15
C GLY A 536 1.71 -8.51 -0.87
N VAL A 537 0.96 -9.62 -0.98
CA VAL A 537 0.44 -10.37 0.17
C VAL A 537 1.28 -11.63 0.36
N THR A 538 2.01 -11.72 1.48
CA THR A 538 2.81 -12.90 1.82
C THR A 538 1.95 -14.07 2.28
N ALA A 539 0.94 -13.78 3.10
CA ALA A 539 0.04 -14.78 3.67
C ALA A 539 -1.29 -14.14 4.08
N VAL A 540 -2.35 -14.95 4.12
CA VAL A 540 -3.67 -14.56 4.64
C VAL A 540 -4.02 -15.53 5.76
N LEU A 541 -4.24 -15.01 6.98
CA LEU A 541 -4.71 -15.84 8.10
C LEU A 541 -6.21 -16.12 7.99
N ASP A 542 -7.00 -15.08 7.75
CA ASP A 542 -8.44 -15.18 7.61
C ASP A 542 -8.94 -14.18 6.56
N ASP A 543 -9.53 -14.70 5.49
CA ASP A 543 -10.24 -13.88 4.50
C ASP A 543 -11.73 -13.78 4.84
N PHE A 544 -12.30 -14.75 5.60
CA PHE A 544 -13.74 -14.93 5.87
C PHE A 544 -14.55 -15.36 4.64
N GLN A 545 -13.90 -15.63 3.50
CA GLN A 545 -14.52 -16.05 2.25
C GLN A 545 -14.42 -17.58 2.06
N THR A 546 -13.26 -18.16 2.35
CA THR A 546 -12.94 -19.56 2.01
C THR A 546 -13.26 -20.55 3.14
N GLN A 547 -13.36 -20.04 4.37
CA GLN A 547 -13.84 -20.74 5.56
C GLN A 547 -14.93 -19.91 6.22
N THR A 548 -16.02 -20.56 6.67
CA THR A 548 -17.20 -19.86 7.22
C THR A 548 -17.51 -20.15 8.69
N SER A 549 -16.67 -20.95 9.34
CA SER A 549 -16.75 -21.23 10.77
C SER A 549 -16.13 -20.09 11.57
N THR A 550 -16.83 -19.58 12.58
CA THR A 550 -16.26 -18.61 13.53
C THR A 550 -15.18 -19.19 14.45
N LEU A 551 -14.90 -20.50 14.37
CA LEU A 551 -13.92 -21.21 15.18
C LEU A 551 -12.68 -21.65 14.38
N ILE A 552 -12.66 -21.42 13.07
CA ILE A 552 -11.55 -21.83 12.20
C ILE A 552 -11.34 -20.72 11.18
N SER A 553 -10.10 -20.27 11.05
CA SER A 553 -9.69 -19.27 10.08
C SER A 553 -9.57 -19.87 8.67
N SER A 554 -9.57 -19.00 7.67
CA SER A 554 -9.39 -19.37 6.25
C SER A 554 -8.09 -20.12 5.98
N SER A 555 -7.04 -19.85 6.75
CA SER A 555 -5.77 -20.58 6.69
C SER A 555 -5.78 -21.94 7.41
N GLY A 556 -6.87 -22.30 8.08
CA GLY A 556 -7.05 -23.57 8.80
C GLY A 556 -6.64 -23.54 10.27
N GLY A 557 -6.22 -22.38 10.80
CA GLY A 557 -5.91 -22.19 12.21
C GLY A 557 -7.16 -22.05 13.08
N GLY A 558 -7.11 -22.51 14.34
CA GLY A 558 -8.21 -22.33 15.28
C GLY A 558 -8.45 -20.87 15.65
N VAL A 559 -9.70 -20.48 15.85
CA VAL A 559 -10.09 -19.14 16.31
C VAL A 559 -10.76 -19.25 17.67
N ALA A 560 -10.19 -18.56 18.66
CA ALA A 560 -10.73 -18.45 20.01
C ALA A 560 -11.19 -17.01 20.24
N PHE A 561 -12.28 -16.81 20.99
CA PHE A 561 -12.78 -15.47 21.25
C PHE A 561 -13.54 -15.37 22.57
N THR A 562 -13.51 -14.16 23.15
CA THR A 562 -14.26 -13.79 24.36
C THR A 562 -15.23 -12.62 24.13
N VAL A 563 -15.17 -12.01 22.94
CA VAL A 563 -16.18 -11.04 22.48
C VAL A 563 -17.56 -11.68 22.36
N SER A 564 -18.60 -10.85 22.42
CA SER A 564 -19.99 -11.30 22.35
C SER A 564 -20.55 -11.20 20.93
N SER A 565 -21.51 -12.06 20.58
CA SER A 565 -22.24 -12.02 19.30
C SER A 565 -21.34 -12.00 18.07
N LEU A 566 -20.22 -12.75 18.10
CA LEU A 566 -19.41 -13.01 16.92
C LEU A 566 -20.25 -13.80 15.91
N SER A 567 -20.37 -13.24 14.71
CA SER A 567 -21.02 -13.86 13.57
C SER A 567 -20.21 -13.59 12.32
N GLU A 568 -20.15 -14.57 11.43
CA GLU A 568 -19.58 -14.41 10.10
C GLU A 568 -20.68 -14.61 9.05
N GLY A 569 -20.66 -13.79 8.00
CA GLY A 569 -21.75 -13.72 7.04
C GLY A 569 -21.44 -12.80 5.88
N LEU A 570 -22.37 -12.75 4.93
CA LEU A 570 -22.30 -11.79 3.83
C LEU A 570 -22.40 -10.36 4.39
N SER A 571 -21.61 -9.46 3.83
CA SER A 571 -21.55 -8.05 4.26
C SER A 571 -22.75 -7.23 3.73
N ASN A 572 -23.96 -7.73 3.95
CA ASN A 572 -25.21 -7.19 3.44
C ASN A 572 -26.28 -7.07 4.53
N ASP A 573 -27.16 -6.10 4.36
CA ASP A 573 -28.34 -5.90 5.17
C ASP A 573 -29.47 -6.85 4.74
N ASN A 574 -30.23 -7.37 5.70
CA ASN A 574 -31.31 -8.33 5.43
C ASN A 574 -32.71 -7.77 5.69
N ASN A 575 -32.83 -6.51 6.13
CA ASN A 575 -34.12 -5.92 6.51
C ASN A 575 -34.44 -4.58 5.84
N THR A 576 -33.62 -4.16 4.88
CA THR A 576 -33.70 -2.91 4.11
C THR A 576 -33.66 -1.65 4.98
N SER A 577 -33.02 -1.72 6.15
CA SER A 577 -33.09 -0.66 7.15
C SER A 577 -31.81 -0.53 7.98
N PHE A 578 -31.35 0.70 8.16
CA PHE A 578 -30.29 1.01 9.10
C PHE A 578 -30.71 0.85 10.56
N THR A 579 -32.00 0.73 10.88
CA THR A 579 -32.46 0.48 12.26
C THR A 579 -31.93 -0.85 12.75
N TRP A 580 -31.10 -0.82 13.81
CA TRP A 580 -30.55 -2.02 14.42
C TRP A 580 -31.62 -3.04 14.78
N LEU A 581 -31.39 -4.29 14.39
CA LEU A 581 -32.21 -5.44 14.73
C LEU A 581 -31.32 -6.58 15.26
N THR A 582 -31.59 -7.07 16.45
CA THR A 582 -30.76 -8.11 17.11
C THR A 582 -30.70 -9.44 16.35
N SER A 583 -31.66 -9.73 15.48
CA SER A 583 -31.66 -10.93 14.65
C SER A 583 -30.90 -10.77 13.32
N ASP A 584 -30.45 -9.56 12.99
CA ASP A 584 -29.66 -9.27 11.79
C ASP A 584 -28.27 -8.81 12.19
N ALA A 585 -27.31 -9.73 12.20
CA ALA A 585 -25.95 -9.44 12.65
C ALA A 585 -25.24 -8.38 11.77
N PHE A 586 -25.61 -8.31 10.48
CA PHE A 586 -25.03 -7.43 9.46
C PHE A 586 -25.95 -6.25 9.13
N ASN A 587 -26.87 -5.92 10.05
CA ASN A 587 -27.81 -4.82 9.88
C ASN A 587 -27.12 -3.52 9.45
N GLY A 588 -27.58 -2.95 8.34
CA GLY A 588 -27.12 -1.71 7.74
C GLY A 588 -25.84 -1.83 6.91
N GLN A 589 -25.31 -3.04 6.69
CA GLN A 589 -24.19 -3.26 5.78
C GLN A 589 -24.64 -3.25 4.32
N VAL A 590 -23.95 -2.45 3.50
CA VAL A 590 -24.23 -2.29 2.06
C VAL A 590 -22.91 -2.37 1.29
N ARG A 591 -22.20 -3.48 1.51
CA ARG A 591 -20.90 -3.74 0.87
C ARG A 591 -21.04 -4.71 -0.28
N VAL A 592 -22.01 -5.61 -0.22
CA VAL A 592 -22.24 -6.64 -1.24
C VAL A 592 -23.72 -6.76 -1.58
N GLY A 593 -24.01 -7.04 -2.84
CA GLY A 593 -25.35 -7.18 -3.36
C GLY A 593 -25.78 -8.63 -3.63
N VAL A 594 -26.90 -8.77 -4.32
CA VAL A 594 -27.43 -10.09 -4.71
C VAL A 594 -26.45 -10.80 -5.66
N GLY A 595 -26.00 -11.99 -5.26
CA GLY A 595 -25.06 -12.82 -6.03
C GLY A 595 -23.58 -12.59 -5.70
N ASP A 596 -23.27 -11.54 -4.94
CA ASP A 596 -21.95 -11.31 -4.39
C ASP A 596 -21.60 -12.29 -3.27
N THR A 597 -20.31 -12.43 -3.02
CA THR A 597 -19.75 -13.48 -2.15
C THR A 597 -18.87 -12.94 -1.03
N GLN A 598 -18.64 -11.63 -0.98
CA GLN A 598 -17.77 -11.05 0.03
C GLN A 598 -18.44 -11.13 1.41
N ARG A 599 -17.63 -11.53 2.38
CA ARG A 599 -18.07 -11.85 3.74
C ARG A 599 -17.21 -11.07 4.73
N SER A 600 -17.74 -10.92 5.93
CA SER A 600 -17.01 -10.34 7.05
C SER A 600 -17.43 -10.98 8.36
N ALA A 601 -16.65 -10.73 9.40
CA ALA A 601 -17.01 -11.04 10.77
C ALA A 601 -17.49 -9.77 11.49
N VAL A 602 -18.49 -9.94 12.36
CA VAL A 602 -19.06 -8.87 13.19
C VAL A 602 -19.16 -9.36 14.62
N PHE A 603 -18.73 -8.57 15.60
CA PHE A 603 -18.75 -8.93 17.03
C PHE A 603 -19.06 -7.70 17.89
N THR A 604 -19.28 -7.87 19.18
CA THR A 604 -19.58 -6.78 20.13
C THR A 604 -18.76 -6.92 21.39
N TRP A 605 -18.50 -5.81 22.05
CA TRP A 605 -17.92 -5.79 23.39
C TRP A 605 -18.50 -4.65 24.22
N THR A 606 -18.58 -4.88 25.53
CA THR A 606 -18.94 -3.89 26.57
C THR A 606 -18.03 -3.98 27.80
N ALA A 607 -17.04 -4.86 27.72
CA ALA A 607 -16.00 -5.16 28.70
C ALA A 607 -14.79 -5.70 27.92
N PRO A 608 -13.60 -5.81 28.54
CA PRO A 608 -12.44 -6.42 27.90
C PRO A 608 -12.75 -7.76 27.23
N GLY A 609 -12.30 -7.93 25.99
CA GLY A 609 -12.54 -9.12 25.19
C GLY A 609 -11.56 -9.24 24.03
N SER A 610 -11.52 -10.40 23.40
CA SER A 610 -10.53 -10.73 22.38
C SER A 610 -11.05 -11.65 21.28
N ILE A 611 -10.35 -11.64 20.15
CA ILE A 611 -10.38 -12.68 19.11
C ILE A 611 -8.93 -13.06 18.83
N GLU A 612 -8.61 -14.36 18.87
CA GLU A 612 -7.28 -14.90 18.68
C GLU A 612 -7.29 -15.94 17.57
N TRP A 613 -6.41 -15.74 16.58
CA TRP A 613 -6.17 -16.66 15.48
C TRP A 613 -4.88 -17.43 15.76
N SER A 614 -4.98 -18.75 15.91
CA SER A 614 -3.82 -19.63 15.90
C SER A 614 -3.19 -19.64 14.50
N VAL A 615 -1.89 -19.46 14.41
CA VAL A 615 -1.16 -19.44 13.13
C VAL A 615 -0.79 -20.86 12.71
N PRO A 616 -1.25 -21.34 11.53
CA PRO A 616 -0.88 -22.66 11.02
C PRO A 616 0.62 -22.80 10.83
N ALA A 617 1.13 -24.03 10.93
CA ALA A 617 2.56 -24.32 10.85
C ALA A 617 3.27 -23.74 9.61
N ALA A 618 2.59 -23.68 8.47
CA ALA A 618 3.15 -23.14 7.22
C ALA A 618 3.28 -21.61 7.19
N LEU A 619 2.64 -20.89 8.12
CA LEU A 619 2.54 -19.43 8.12
C LEU A 619 3.22 -18.79 9.34
N LYS A 620 3.93 -19.55 10.17
CA LYS A 620 4.50 -19.05 11.43
C LYS A 620 5.65 -18.06 11.24
N ASP A 621 6.31 -18.09 10.10
CA ASP A 621 7.39 -17.17 9.78
C ASP A 621 6.83 -15.84 9.26
N PHE A 622 6.81 -14.84 10.14
CA PHE A 622 6.46 -13.47 9.83
C PHE A 622 7.70 -12.62 9.45
N GLY A 623 8.92 -13.17 9.55
CA GLY A 623 10.16 -12.46 9.29
C GLY A 623 10.32 -11.96 7.84
N ALA A 624 9.65 -12.61 6.88
CA ALA A 624 9.63 -12.19 5.48
C ALA A 624 8.55 -11.13 5.16
N ALA A 625 7.66 -10.81 6.09
CA ALA A 625 6.57 -9.85 5.88
C ALA A 625 6.91 -8.48 6.47
N ALA A 626 6.56 -7.41 5.75
CA ALA A 626 6.80 -6.05 6.24
C ALA A 626 5.79 -5.61 7.32
N ALA A 627 4.54 -6.06 7.21
CA ALA A 627 3.46 -5.62 8.08
C ALA A 627 2.33 -6.65 8.21
N LEU A 628 1.67 -6.63 9.36
CA LEU A 628 0.35 -7.21 9.56
C LEU A 628 -0.70 -6.19 9.13
N SER A 629 -1.62 -6.58 8.25
CA SER A 629 -2.66 -5.70 7.71
C SER A 629 -4.04 -6.32 7.87
N PHE A 630 -5.03 -5.52 8.26
CA PHE A 630 -6.43 -5.96 8.34
C PHE A 630 -7.38 -4.79 8.07
N ARG A 631 -8.64 -5.11 7.79
CA ARG A 631 -9.70 -4.14 7.49
C ARG A 631 -10.76 -4.15 8.58
N ALA A 632 -11.12 -2.98 9.09
CA ALA A 632 -12.12 -2.85 10.16
C ALA A 632 -12.98 -1.58 9.99
N GLY A 633 -14.23 -1.65 10.44
CA GLY A 633 -15.17 -0.53 10.46
C GLY A 633 -16.22 -0.73 11.56
N GLN A 634 -17.00 0.30 11.89
CA GLN A 634 -18.02 0.18 12.93
C GLN A 634 -19.36 -0.29 12.37
N GLY A 635 -20.05 -1.14 13.13
CA GLY A 635 -21.42 -1.55 12.83
C GLY A 635 -22.42 -0.39 12.84
N THR A 636 -23.41 -0.44 11.95
CA THR A 636 -24.37 0.65 11.73
C THR A 636 -25.47 0.68 12.79
N ARG A 637 -25.69 1.85 13.43
CA ARG A 637 -26.75 2.12 14.44
C ARG A 637 -26.83 1.12 15.61
N HIS A 638 -25.79 0.34 15.84
CA HIS A 638 -25.76 -0.57 16.98
C HIS A 638 -25.74 0.23 18.30
N PRO A 639 -26.47 -0.19 19.36
CA PRO A 639 -26.50 0.53 20.64
C PRO A 639 -25.14 0.74 21.31
N ASN A 640 -24.17 -0.15 21.03
CA ASN A 640 -22.79 -0.04 21.52
C ASN A 640 -21.85 0.69 20.55
N GLY A 641 -22.30 1.01 19.34
CA GLY A 641 -21.50 1.77 18.37
C GLY A 641 -21.45 3.25 18.75
N THR A 642 -20.38 3.94 18.35
CA THR A 642 -20.25 5.39 18.59
C THR A 642 -19.90 6.12 17.31
N ALA A 643 -20.14 7.43 17.27
CA ALA A 643 -19.69 8.23 16.14
C ALA A 643 -18.17 8.50 16.17
N ALA A 644 -17.45 8.14 17.24
CA ALA A 644 -16.02 8.42 17.43
C ALA A 644 -15.16 7.25 16.94
N ASP A 645 -13.88 7.51 16.63
CA ASP A 645 -12.90 6.45 16.30
C ASP A 645 -12.87 5.38 17.41
N SER A 646 -12.96 4.09 17.03
CA SER A 646 -12.62 3.00 17.94
C SER A 646 -11.22 2.45 17.66
N THR A 647 -10.54 2.05 18.73
CA THR A 647 -9.14 1.59 18.73
C THR A 647 -9.06 0.21 19.38
N LEU A 648 -8.02 -0.56 19.04
CA LEU A 648 -7.77 -1.88 19.58
C LEU A 648 -6.28 -2.10 19.87
N VAL A 649 -5.97 -3.14 20.62
CA VAL A 649 -4.61 -3.66 20.77
C VAL A 649 -4.45 -4.92 19.93
N VAL A 650 -3.34 -5.01 19.21
CA VAL A 650 -2.95 -6.21 18.48
C VAL A 650 -1.74 -6.81 19.15
N THR A 651 -1.82 -8.09 19.48
CA THR A 651 -0.80 -8.85 20.18
C THR A 651 -0.34 -10.03 19.32
N LEU A 652 0.98 -10.16 19.15
CA LEU A 652 1.61 -11.35 18.59
C LEU A 652 2.10 -12.25 19.72
N VAL A 653 1.93 -13.56 19.56
CA VAL A 653 2.41 -14.58 20.50
C VAL A 653 3.30 -15.56 19.73
N ASP A 654 4.53 -15.79 20.17
CA ASP A 654 5.42 -16.79 19.57
C ASP A 654 5.25 -18.20 20.18
N LEU A 655 5.97 -19.19 19.64
CA LEU A 655 5.88 -20.58 20.12
C LEU A 655 6.46 -20.80 21.52
N ASP A 656 7.28 -19.87 22.01
CA ASP A 656 7.80 -19.89 23.38
C ASP A 656 6.84 -19.19 24.36
N GLY A 657 5.74 -18.62 23.85
CA GLY A 657 4.70 -17.95 24.62
C GLY A 657 5.05 -16.50 24.99
N LEU A 658 6.04 -15.90 24.33
CA LEU A 658 6.34 -14.47 24.49
C LEU A 658 5.31 -13.65 23.72
N GLU A 659 4.83 -12.58 24.34
CA GLU A 659 3.82 -11.69 23.78
C GLU A 659 4.40 -10.31 23.52
N SER A 660 4.06 -9.72 22.37
CA SER A 660 4.30 -8.31 22.07
C SER A 660 3.06 -7.64 21.52
N SER A 661 2.77 -6.43 21.98
CA SER A 661 1.50 -5.75 21.74
C SER A 661 1.69 -4.33 21.20
N ILE A 662 0.87 -3.95 20.23
CA ILE A 662 0.79 -2.60 19.68
C ILE A 662 -0.65 -2.11 19.77
N SER A 663 -0.85 -0.96 20.42
CA SER A 663 -2.12 -0.23 20.36
C SER A 663 -2.22 0.52 19.04
N THR A 664 -3.38 0.46 18.39
CA THR A 664 -3.63 1.21 17.16
C THR A 664 -3.91 2.70 17.44
N GLY A 665 -4.25 3.05 18.69
CA GLY A 665 -4.62 4.40 19.10
C GLY A 665 -3.54 5.46 18.86
N PRO A 666 -2.29 5.27 19.32
CA PRO A 666 -1.18 6.21 19.09
C PRO A 666 -0.86 6.44 17.60
N LEU A 667 -1.05 5.40 16.77
CA LEU A 667 -0.91 5.50 15.31
C LEU A 667 -2.06 6.29 14.67
N GLY A 668 -3.14 6.54 15.43
CA GLY A 668 -4.38 7.09 14.92
C GLY A 668 -5.09 6.13 13.97
N GLN A 669 -4.77 4.83 14.06
CA GLN A 669 -5.36 3.75 13.27
C GLN A 669 -6.45 3.06 14.09
N GLY A 670 -7.54 2.65 13.47
CA GLY A 670 -8.77 2.19 14.15
C GLY A 670 -9.95 2.12 13.19
N SER A 671 -11.17 2.04 13.70
CA SER A 671 -12.39 2.01 12.85
C SER A 671 -12.80 3.38 12.30
N GLY A 672 -12.32 4.47 12.91
CA GLY A 672 -12.63 5.84 12.47
C GLY A 672 -14.01 6.39 12.92
N ARG A 673 -14.08 7.71 13.06
CA ARG A 673 -15.29 8.54 13.17
C ARG A 673 -16.13 8.35 11.93
N THR A 674 -17.41 8.08 12.15
CA THR A 674 -18.39 7.71 11.13
C THR A 674 -19.28 8.89 10.74
N TYR A 675 -19.72 8.90 9.48
CA TYR A 675 -20.58 9.95 8.93
C TYR A 675 -22.05 9.69 9.24
N GLN A 676 -22.64 10.56 10.06
CA GLN A 676 -24.01 10.39 10.49
C GLN A 676 -25.00 10.59 9.33
N ARG A 677 -25.94 9.67 9.16
CA ARG A 677 -27.00 9.66 8.16
C ARG A 677 -28.33 9.32 8.82
N THR A 678 -29.35 10.05 8.42
CA THR A 678 -30.75 9.82 8.78
C THR A 678 -31.53 9.34 7.56
N GLY A 679 -32.70 8.75 7.78
CA GLY A 679 -33.45 8.07 6.71
C GLY A 679 -33.23 6.55 6.76
N PHE A 680 -34.07 5.80 6.05
CA PHE A 680 -34.06 4.33 5.97
C PHE A 680 -34.01 3.63 7.35
N GLY A 681 -34.85 4.09 8.29
CA GLY A 681 -34.93 3.56 9.65
C GLY A 681 -35.05 4.63 10.73
N THR A 682 -35.11 4.23 12.01
CA THR A 682 -35.10 5.15 13.15
C THR A 682 -33.68 5.46 13.62
N GLY A 683 -33.46 6.67 14.12
CA GLY A 683 -32.16 7.14 14.60
C GLY A 683 -31.22 7.69 13.50
N ALA A 684 -30.03 8.07 13.92
CA ALA A 684 -28.91 8.42 13.04
C ALA A 684 -27.89 7.27 13.05
N GLY A 685 -27.31 6.98 11.89
CA GLY A 685 -26.34 5.90 11.68
C GLY A 685 -25.32 6.26 10.62
N TRP A 686 -24.65 5.29 10.04
CA TRP A 686 -23.66 5.52 8.99
C TRP A 686 -23.68 4.31 8.06
N GLN A 687 -23.16 4.46 6.85
CA GLN A 687 -22.75 3.30 6.07
C GLN A 687 -21.48 2.73 6.70
N ASN A 688 -21.25 1.41 6.62
CA ASN A 688 -20.04 0.81 7.21
C ASN A 688 -18.78 1.28 6.48
N GLU A 689 -18.12 2.26 7.10
CA GLU A 689 -16.84 2.82 6.68
C GLU A 689 -15.71 1.91 7.16
N ILE A 690 -15.34 0.95 6.32
CA ILE A 690 -14.17 0.10 6.55
C ILE A 690 -12.90 0.88 6.21
N GLN A 691 -11.85 0.66 7.00
CA GLN A 691 -10.51 1.21 6.81
C GLN A 691 -9.47 0.13 6.97
N THR A 692 -8.35 0.31 6.29
CA THR A 692 -7.17 -0.56 6.42
C THR A 692 -6.31 -0.08 7.59
N ILE A 693 -5.97 -1.03 8.46
CA ILE A 693 -5.01 -0.87 9.55
C ILE A 693 -3.78 -1.69 9.17
N ARG A 694 -2.59 -1.10 9.31
CA ARG A 694 -1.32 -1.72 8.93
C ARG A 694 -0.28 -1.44 10.01
N LEU A 695 0.17 -2.53 10.63
CA LEU A 695 1.15 -2.52 11.72
C LEU A 695 2.44 -3.15 11.21
N ARG A 696 3.54 -2.39 11.22
CA ARG A 696 4.85 -2.92 10.80
C ARG A 696 5.31 -4.00 11.78
N LEU A 697 5.78 -5.13 11.25
CA LEU A 697 6.11 -6.29 12.08
C LEU A 697 7.34 -6.06 12.96
N ASP A 698 8.35 -5.32 12.47
CA ASP A 698 9.51 -4.94 13.27
C ASP A 698 9.15 -4.11 14.52
N ASP A 699 8.03 -3.38 14.49
CA ASP A 699 7.62 -2.53 15.61
C ASP A 699 7.28 -3.38 16.84
N PHE A 700 6.89 -4.65 16.66
CA PHE A 700 6.66 -5.59 17.76
C PHE A 700 7.95 -5.97 18.50
N ARG A 701 9.13 -5.75 17.92
CA ARG A 701 10.41 -5.97 18.61
C ARG A 701 10.82 -4.77 19.48
N ARG A 702 10.24 -3.58 19.26
CA ARG A 702 10.69 -2.29 19.85
C ARG A 702 10.32 -2.06 21.32
N HIS A 703 9.98 -3.13 22.04
CA HIS A 703 9.57 -3.08 23.44
C HIS A 703 10.57 -3.75 24.39
N GLY A 704 11.75 -4.12 23.89
CA GLY A 704 12.67 -5.00 24.64
C GLY A 704 12.11 -6.42 24.81
N THR A 705 11.04 -6.74 24.08
CA THR A 705 10.43 -8.06 24.06
C THR A 705 11.20 -8.92 23.06
N PRO A 706 11.78 -10.07 23.47
CA PRO A 706 12.54 -10.94 22.58
C PRO A 706 11.62 -11.80 21.68
N ILE A 707 10.54 -11.22 21.14
CA ILE A 707 9.58 -11.95 20.33
C ILE A 707 10.23 -12.48 19.05
N ASP A 708 10.09 -13.78 18.82
CA ASP A 708 10.61 -14.43 17.61
C ASP A 708 9.59 -14.38 16.47
N LEU A 709 9.75 -13.39 15.59
CA LEU A 709 8.92 -13.26 14.39
C LEU A 709 9.03 -14.44 13.42
N SER A 710 10.03 -15.33 13.53
CA SER A 710 10.14 -16.50 12.67
C SER A 710 9.22 -17.66 13.11
N ASN A 711 8.63 -17.56 14.30
CA ASN A 711 7.87 -18.65 14.93
C ASN A 711 6.59 -18.15 15.64
N ILE A 712 5.80 -17.30 14.97
CA ILE A 712 4.54 -16.80 15.52
C ILE A 712 3.52 -17.94 15.67
N ALA A 713 2.99 -18.10 16.88
CA ALA A 713 1.98 -19.09 17.23
C ALA A 713 0.55 -18.53 17.13
N ALA A 714 0.33 -17.25 17.45
CA ALA A 714 -0.98 -16.64 17.40
C ALA A 714 -0.94 -15.13 17.11
N VAL A 715 -2.03 -14.63 16.52
CA VAL A 715 -2.34 -13.20 16.41
C VAL A 715 -3.62 -12.94 17.19
N ARG A 716 -3.57 -12.04 18.18
CA ARG A 716 -4.70 -11.72 19.06
C ARG A 716 -5.09 -10.25 18.92
N PHE A 717 -6.38 -10.00 18.70
CA PHE A 717 -6.97 -8.67 18.76
C PHE A 717 -7.71 -8.51 20.10
N GLU A 718 -7.47 -7.40 20.78
CA GLU A 718 -7.96 -7.10 22.13
C GLU A 718 -8.75 -5.79 22.13
N PHE A 719 -9.92 -5.82 22.77
CA PHE A 719 -10.93 -4.76 22.75
C PHE A 719 -11.33 -4.41 24.17
N GLY A 720 -11.68 -3.15 24.44
CA GLY A 720 -12.11 -2.71 25.78
C GLY A 720 -10.99 -2.60 26.81
N GLU A 721 -9.72 -2.71 26.38
CA GLU A 721 -8.55 -2.53 27.23
C GLU A 721 -8.40 -1.08 27.74
N PRO A 722 -7.68 -0.85 28.85
CA PRO A 722 -7.40 0.50 29.34
C PRO A 722 -6.73 1.37 28.27
N GLY A 723 -7.36 2.49 27.92
CA GLY A 723 -6.88 3.39 26.85
C GLY A 723 -7.54 3.13 25.49
N GLU A 724 -8.25 2.01 25.35
CA GLU A 724 -9.03 1.67 24.17
C GLU A 724 -10.52 2.02 24.34
N SER A 725 -11.31 1.77 23.29
CA SER A 725 -12.76 1.96 23.31
C SER A 725 -13.44 0.96 24.24
N ALA A 726 -14.11 1.45 25.28
CA ALA A 726 -14.73 0.61 26.32
C ALA A 726 -15.88 -0.29 25.81
N ALA A 727 -16.53 0.08 24.69
CA ALA A 727 -17.57 -0.70 24.04
C ALA A 727 -17.57 -0.43 22.53
N GLY A 728 -18.14 -1.35 21.76
CA GLY A 728 -18.25 -1.21 20.32
C GLY A 728 -18.98 -2.36 19.61
N ARG A 729 -19.10 -2.22 18.29
CA ARG A 729 -19.66 -3.17 17.34
C ARG A 729 -18.89 -3.15 16.04
#